data_AF-A0A972I314-F1
#
_entry.id   AF-A0A972I314-F1
#
_cell.length_a   1.000
_cell.length_b   1.000
_cell.length_c   1.000
_cell.angle_alpha   90.00
_cell.angle_beta   90.00
_cell.angle_gamma   90.00
#
_symmetry.space_group_name_H-M   'P 1'
#
loop_
_entity.id
_entity.type
_entity.pdbx_description
1 polymer ?
#
loop_
_entity_poly.entity_id
_entity_poly.type
_entity_poly.pdbx_seq_one_letter_code
_entity_poly.pdbx_strand_id
1 'polypeptide(L)'
;MSKTVIIGGVAGGATTATRLRRLDDTAEIVLLERGSYVSFANCGLPYYIGEVIKERSNLLVLTPSAMKKKFNLDVRINSEVTSIDLENKKVIINGTEEEYYDDLVIATGSSPLKPPIPGIDSEGIHTLWTIPDTDHIKELTDTEGVTSAAVIGGGFIGLETAENLHKRGLSVTLIEAQDQVLPPVDYDMAQLLHQNINMNQVNLILSDAVKSFEKSEDGINIVLNSGNSVLVDMVVLSIGVRPNSELAREAGIELNAKGGIKVNSKMQTSAPNVWAVGDVIEINNYVTKESGMIPLAGPANKQARILANNLRGIEDSYEGTLGTSVAKVFDLTVAMVGVNEKSLMSSGMKRNEDYFIALINQKSHAGYYPGATPLTMKMLFGKDGKIFGAQIVGQDGVDKRIDTIATTMRLGGSTNDLSLLELAYAPPFSSAKDPVNMLGFVSENMLRGLVDFTQWDELKDDDFILDISAKEERTVWDFPGSLHITWADLRDNLDQLPKDKRIIVYCAIGVRSYNVFRLLVQNGFENTSVLAGGSTFYKSVTFVPEVIKKPVKGEDMNFELPLDENIIVIDCCGMQCPGPIMKISEILKTLEEGAVVKVSATDMGFASDVESWCRKTGNTFVKKIREGNQNIVYISKGNCEPTIEKSTSHKSHGKSMIVFDGDLDKAIAAFIIANGAASMGRPVTMFFTFWGLNVLRKSEKQNVKKSFVEGMFSKMMPRGANKLKLSSMNMMGMGSKMMKTIMKQKNVSSLEDLIKSAMDSGVKVIACTMSMDVMGIHAEELIDGIEYAGVASYLDAAEDSDVNLFI
;
A
#
# COMPACT_ATOMS: atom_id res chain seq x y z
N MET A 1 32.53 8.84 39.06
CA MET A 1 31.87 8.53 37.77
C MET A 1 30.43 8.22 38.09
N SER A 2 29.47 8.76 37.35
CA SER A 2 28.08 8.38 37.54
C SER A 2 27.79 7.07 36.78
N LYS A 3 27.10 6.15 37.42
CA LYS A 3 26.63 4.90 36.83
C LYS A 3 25.14 4.96 36.51
N THR A 4 24.80 4.78 35.24
CA THR A 4 23.40 4.71 34.80
C THR A 4 23.08 3.30 34.34
N VAL A 5 22.06 2.69 34.95
CA VAL A 5 21.50 1.39 34.53
C VAL A 5 20.21 1.63 33.77
N ILE A 6 20.04 0.97 32.62
CA ILE A 6 18.90 1.14 31.73
C ILE A 6 18.26 -0.23 31.50
N ILE A 7 16.95 -0.34 31.78
CA ILE A 7 16.16 -1.56 31.59
C ILE A 7 15.38 -1.45 30.28
N GLY A 8 15.70 -2.32 29.31
CA GLY A 8 15.09 -2.37 27.97
C GLY A 8 16.00 -1.78 26.89
N GLY A 9 16.34 -2.57 25.88
CA GLY A 9 17.39 -2.29 24.89
C GLY A 9 16.90 -1.81 23.51
N VAL A 10 15.63 -1.40 23.37
CA VAL A 10 15.03 -1.02 22.08
C VAL A 10 14.89 0.51 21.98
N ALA A 11 13.74 1.05 21.60
CA ALA A 11 13.59 2.46 21.20
C ALA A 11 13.99 3.47 22.29
N GLY A 12 13.39 3.36 23.48
CA GLY A 12 13.65 4.29 24.58
C GLY A 12 15.04 4.11 25.20
N GLY A 13 15.39 2.88 25.56
CA GLY A 13 16.64 2.62 26.29
C GLY A 13 17.90 2.77 25.42
N ALA A 14 17.93 2.26 24.19
CA ALA A 14 19.10 2.42 23.32
C ALA A 14 19.33 3.89 22.93
N THR A 15 18.26 4.66 22.71
CA THR A 15 18.36 6.10 22.45
C THR A 15 18.90 6.85 23.65
N THR A 16 18.44 6.50 24.85
CA THR A 16 18.95 7.05 26.11
C THR A 16 20.44 6.74 26.26
N ALA A 17 20.82 5.47 26.16
CA ALA A 17 22.20 5.00 26.34
C ALA A 17 23.18 5.70 25.38
N THR A 18 22.84 5.74 24.09
CA THR A 18 23.72 6.37 23.10
C THR A 18 23.76 7.89 23.25
N ARG A 19 22.68 8.55 23.69
CA ARG A 19 22.69 10.00 23.98
C ARG A 19 23.54 10.31 25.20
N LEU A 20 23.42 9.54 26.28
CA LEU A 20 24.22 9.70 27.49
C LEU A 20 25.71 9.61 27.18
N ARG A 21 26.15 8.62 26.39
CA ARG A 21 27.57 8.54 25.97
C ARG A 21 28.04 9.80 25.24
N ARG A 22 27.22 10.38 24.37
CA ARG A 22 27.59 11.62 23.64
C ARG A 22 27.68 12.84 24.56
N LEU A 23 27.07 12.79 25.74
CA LEU A 23 27.10 13.87 26.73
C LEU A 23 28.22 13.69 27.76
N ASP A 24 28.59 12.45 28.06
CA ASP A 24 29.61 12.11 29.06
C ASP A 24 30.36 10.82 28.67
N ASP A 25 31.61 10.98 28.26
CA ASP A 25 32.49 9.86 27.87
C ASP A 25 33.02 9.07 29.08
N THR A 26 32.91 9.63 30.29
CA THR A 26 33.37 9.01 31.53
C THR A 26 32.28 8.25 32.28
N ALA A 27 31.01 8.44 31.91
CA ALA A 27 29.88 7.74 32.53
C ALA A 27 29.97 6.22 32.32
N GLU A 28 29.63 5.46 33.35
CA GLU A 28 29.39 4.02 33.23
C GLU A 28 27.92 3.82 32.84
N ILE A 29 27.67 3.16 31.71
CA ILE A 29 26.32 2.99 31.16
C ILE A 29 26.11 1.51 30.90
N VAL A 30 25.19 0.91 31.66
CA VAL A 30 24.79 -0.50 31.56
C VAL A 30 23.38 -0.58 30.98
N LEU A 31 23.21 -1.33 29.89
CA LEU A 31 21.94 -1.57 29.22
C LEU A 31 21.58 -3.04 29.35
N LEU A 32 20.46 -3.33 30.01
CA LEU A 32 19.97 -4.67 30.29
C LEU A 32 18.77 -4.97 29.39
N GLU A 33 18.83 -6.08 28.65
CA GLU A 33 17.78 -6.54 27.75
C GLU A 33 17.47 -8.01 28.03
N ARG A 34 16.19 -8.33 28.26
CA ARG A 34 15.75 -9.71 28.53
C ARG A 34 15.83 -10.60 27.29
N GLY A 35 15.65 -10.03 26.10
CA GLY A 35 15.72 -10.75 24.84
C GLY A 35 17.14 -10.88 24.29
N SER A 36 17.26 -11.60 23.18
CA SER A 36 18.54 -11.82 22.49
C SER A 36 18.99 -10.65 21.62
N TYR A 37 18.13 -9.64 21.41
CA TYR A 37 18.34 -8.55 20.45
C TYR A 37 18.09 -7.19 21.08
N VAL A 38 18.94 -6.23 20.75
CA VAL A 38 18.79 -4.81 21.08
C VAL A 38 18.59 -4.01 19.81
N SER A 39 17.94 -2.85 19.90
CA SER A 39 17.76 -1.92 18.77
C SER A 39 17.29 -2.59 17.48
N PHE A 40 16.31 -3.50 17.58
CA PHE A 40 15.67 -4.06 16.40
C PHE A 40 14.51 -3.18 15.93
N ALA A 41 14.16 -3.28 14.66
CA ALA A 41 13.10 -2.49 14.03
C ALA A 41 11.73 -3.15 14.22
N ASN A 42 11.07 -2.90 15.36
CA ASN A 42 9.72 -3.42 15.67
C ASN A 42 8.70 -3.12 14.55
N CYS A 43 8.78 -1.92 13.96
CA CYS A 43 7.88 -1.51 12.88
C CYS A 43 8.15 -2.25 11.56
N GLY A 44 9.30 -2.94 11.44
CA GLY A 44 9.65 -3.73 10.27
C GLY A 44 9.14 -5.17 10.30
N LEU A 45 8.62 -5.64 11.45
CA LEU A 45 8.30 -7.07 11.64
C LEU A 45 7.22 -7.58 10.68
N PRO A 46 6.05 -6.93 10.50
CA PRO A 46 5.04 -7.39 9.55
C PRO A 46 5.59 -7.43 8.11
N TYR A 47 6.41 -6.46 7.74
CA TYR A 47 7.00 -6.34 6.39
C TYR A 47 8.06 -7.41 6.09
N TYR A 48 8.71 -7.96 7.11
CA TYR A 48 9.59 -9.12 6.95
C TYR A 48 8.79 -10.41 6.73
N ILE A 49 7.67 -10.59 7.45
CA ILE A 49 6.74 -11.72 7.23
C ILE A 49 6.22 -11.69 5.79
N GLY A 50 5.84 -10.51 5.28
CA GLY A 50 5.36 -10.32 3.90
C GLY A 50 6.45 -10.32 2.81
N GLU A 51 7.72 -10.55 3.16
CA GLU A 51 8.88 -10.48 2.26
C GLU A 51 9.07 -9.14 1.51
N VAL A 52 8.46 -8.07 2.02
CA VAL A 52 8.76 -6.70 1.58
C VAL A 52 10.17 -6.32 2.04
N ILE A 53 10.49 -6.62 3.29
CA ILE A 53 11.88 -6.66 3.79
C ILE A 53 12.35 -8.10 3.61
N LYS A 54 13.30 -8.34 2.69
CA LYS A 54 13.78 -9.70 2.38
C LYS A 54 14.79 -10.22 3.39
N GLU A 55 15.69 -9.35 3.82
CA GLU A 55 16.82 -9.74 4.68
C GLU A 55 16.49 -9.52 6.15
N ARG A 56 16.48 -10.60 6.94
CA ARG A 56 16.26 -10.54 8.40
C ARG A 56 17.23 -9.60 9.10
N SER A 57 18.47 -9.54 8.62
CA SER A 57 19.54 -8.70 9.18
C SER A 57 19.21 -7.20 9.12
N ASN A 58 18.36 -6.77 8.18
CA ASN A 58 17.90 -5.38 8.11
C ASN A 58 17.00 -4.98 9.28
N LEU A 59 16.41 -5.95 9.99
CA LEU A 59 15.67 -5.69 11.22
C LEU A 59 16.60 -5.42 12.41
N LEU A 60 17.89 -5.80 12.35
CA LEU A 60 18.85 -5.68 13.43
C LEU A 60 19.73 -4.44 13.24
N VAL A 61 19.27 -3.28 13.73
CA VAL A 61 19.91 -1.99 13.46
C VAL A 61 21.28 -1.86 14.15
N LEU A 62 21.40 -2.35 15.40
CA LEU A 62 22.65 -2.36 16.14
C LEU A 62 22.83 -3.67 16.92
N THR A 63 24.07 -4.13 17.02
CA THR A 63 24.46 -5.27 17.87
C THR A 63 25.10 -4.79 19.16
N PRO A 64 25.12 -5.61 20.23
CA PRO A 64 25.84 -5.30 21.47
C PRO A 64 27.32 -4.96 21.21
N SER A 65 28.00 -5.71 20.34
CA SER A 65 29.40 -5.47 19.98
C SER A 65 29.60 -4.13 19.26
N ALA A 66 28.69 -3.75 18.36
CA ALA A 66 28.72 -2.46 17.69
C ALA A 66 28.47 -1.31 18.68
N MET A 67 27.52 -1.47 19.61
CA MET A 67 27.26 -0.50 20.67
C MET A 67 28.47 -0.32 21.61
N LYS A 68 29.12 -1.41 22.03
CA LYS A 68 30.36 -1.34 22.82
C LYS A 68 31.47 -0.61 22.07
N LYS A 69 31.71 -0.97 20.80
CA LYS A 69 32.79 -0.37 19.99
C LYS A 69 32.58 1.11 19.69
N LYS A 70 31.33 1.53 19.40
CA LYS A 70 31.02 2.91 19.00
C LYS A 70 30.74 3.83 20.19
N PHE A 71 30.17 3.30 21.27
CA PHE A 71 29.63 4.09 22.37
C PHE A 71 30.09 3.62 23.75
N ASN A 72 31.05 2.69 23.85
CA ASN A 72 31.54 2.15 25.12
C ASN A 72 30.41 1.79 26.11
N LEU A 73 29.33 1.19 25.61
CA LEU A 73 28.18 0.75 26.42
C LEU A 73 28.42 -0.69 26.87
N ASP A 74 28.14 -0.99 28.15
CA ASP A 74 28.00 -2.37 28.60
C ASP A 74 26.57 -2.82 28.28
N VAL A 75 26.41 -3.76 27.34
CA VAL A 75 25.11 -4.22 26.86
C VAL A 75 24.99 -5.70 27.16
N ARG A 76 24.07 -6.05 28.06
CA ARG A 76 23.82 -7.42 28.51
C ARG A 76 22.45 -7.86 28.00
N ILE A 77 22.47 -8.75 27.00
CA ILE A 77 21.28 -9.44 26.48
C ILE A 77 20.97 -10.69 27.33
N ASN A 78 19.77 -11.27 27.21
CA ASN A 78 19.32 -12.38 28.06
C ASN A 78 19.48 -12.08 29.56
N SER A 79 19.29 -10.81 29.92
CA SER A 79 19.48 -10.27 31.28
C SER A 79 18.19 -9.59 31.70
N GLU A 80 17.32 -10.35 32.34
CA GLU A 80 16.02 -9.86 32.80
C GLU A 80 16.16 -9.26 34.20
N VAL A 81 15.75 -7.99 34.35
CA VAL A 81 15.60 -7.40 35.69
C VAL A 81 14.32 -7.94 36.32
N THR A 82 14.45 -8.57 37.48
CA THR A 82 13.34 -9.20 38.20
C THR A 82 12.86 -8.38 39.39
N SER A 83 13.69 -7.47 39.92
CA SER A 83 13.28 -6.55 40.99
C SER A 83 14.14 -5.29 41.03
N ILE A 84 13.59 -4.22 41.60
CA ILE A 84 14.27 -2.95 41.85
C ILE A 84 14.28 -2.69 43.35
N ASP A 85 15.47 -2.50 43.92
CA ASP A 85 15.67 -2.10 45.31
C ASP A 85 16.04 -0.61 45.33
N LEU A 86 15.05 0.21 45.70
CA LEU A 86 15.19 1.68 45.75
C LEU A 86 16.05 2.14 46.95
N GLU A 87 16.06 1.38 48.05
CA GLU A 87 16.80 1.75 49.27
C GLU A 87 18.30 1.58 49.06
N ASN A 88 18.71 0.44 48.50
CA ASN A 88 20.11 0.13 48.25
C ASN A 88 20.60 0.57 46.86
N LYS A 89 19.73 1.20 46.05
CA LYS A 89 20.00 1.63 44.67
C LYS A 89 20.62 0.53 43.80
N LYS A 90 19.94 -0.62 43.75
CA LYS A 90 20.34 -1.77 42.93
C LYS A 90 19.17 -2.42 42.22
N VAL A 91 19.46 -3.17 41.17
CA VAL A 91 18.51 -4.05 40.48
C VAL A 91 18.99 -5.49 40.60
N ILE A 92 18.05 -6.43 40.62
CA ILE A 92 18.34 -7.87 40.59
C ILE A 92 18.12 -8.41 39.18
N ILE A 93 19.14 -9.04 38.61
CA ILE A 93 19.17 -9.59 37.26
C ILE A 93 19.08 -11.12 37.35
N ASN A 94 18.19 -11.71 36.57
CA ASN A 94 17.95 -13.16 36.51
C ASN A 94 17.75 -13.78 37.91
N GLY A 95 17.16 -13.02 38.84
CA GLY A 95 16.87 -13.43 40.22
C GLY A 95 18.06 -13.53 41.18
N THR A 96 19.31 -13.32 40.74
CA THR A 96 20.48 -13.57 41.60
C THR A 96 21.62 -12.55 41.48
N GLU A 97 21.87 -11.98 40.30
CA GLU A 97 22.95 -11.00 40.10
C GLU A 97 22.49 -9.61 40.53
N GLU A 98 23.36 -8.86 41.22
CA GLU A 98 23.08 -7.49 41.64
C GLU A 98 23.82 -6.48 40.77
N GLU A 99 23.12 -5.42 40.34
CA GLU A 99 23.74 -4.30 39.64
C GLU A 99 23.34 -2.97 40.29
N TYR A 100 24.35 -2.19 40.71
CA TYR A 100 24.17 -0.94 41.45
C TYR A 100 24.09 0.25 40.49
N TYR A 101 23.35 1.29 40.85
CA TYR A 101 23.18 2.48 40.02
C TYR A 101 23.23 3.78 40.82
N ASP A 102 23.69 4.85 40.17
CA ASP A 102 23.42 6.22 40.63
C ASP A 102 22.07 6.70 40.09
N ASP A 103 21.77 6.37 38.82
CA ASP A 103 20.52 6.64 38.12
C ASP A 103 19.98 5.38 37.42
N LEU A 104 18.67 5.17 37.49
CA LEU A 104 17.96 4.06 36.84
C LEU A 104 16.98 4.58 35.78
N VAL A 105 16.96 3.94 34.61
CA VAL A 105 16.01 4.24 33.53
C VAL A 105 15.17 3.02 33.20
N ILE A 106 13.85 3.15 33.30
CA ILE A 106 12.87 2.13 32.95
C ILE A 106 12.34 2.41 31.53
N ALA A 107 12.72 1.57 30.57
CA ALA A 107 12.28 1.62 29.18
C ALA A 107 11.77 0.25 28.71
N THR A 108 11.01 -0.42 29.58
CA THR A 108 10.48 -1.79 29.41
C THR A 108 9.39 -1.92 28.35
N GLY A 109 8.88 -0.80 27.82
CA GLY A 109 7.88 -0.77 26.75
C GLY A 109 6.54 -1.41 27.17
N SER A 110 5.92 -2.10 26.22
CA SER A 110 4.66 -2.81 26.41
C SER A 110 4.75 -4.26 25.90
N SER A 111 3.74 -5.07 26.17
CA SER A 111 3.56 -6.43 25.64
C SER A 111 2.17 -6.59 25.02
N PRO A 112 1.98 -7.50 24.04
CA PRO A 112 0.67 -7.79 23.46
C PRO A 112 -0.34 -8.21 24.53
N LEU A 113 -1.58 -7.71 24.40
CA LEU A 113 -2.67 -8.07 25.30
C LEU A 113 -3.20 -9.47 24.95
N LYS A 114 -3.29 -10.35 25.96
CA LYS A 114 -3.97 -11.65 25.88
C LYS A 114 -5.12 -11.68 26.92
N PRO A 115 -6.36 -11.33 26.53
CA PRO A 115 -7.52 -11.44 27.40
C PRO A 115 -7.84 -12.92 27.66
N PRO A 116 -8.58 -13.24 28.74
CA PRO A 116 -8.89 -14.62 29.12
C PRO A 116 -10.01 -15.22 28.24
N ILE A 117 -9.77 -15.32 26.94
CA ILE A 117 -10.66 -15.98 25.98
C ILE A 117 -10.39 -17.49 26.03
N PRO A 118 -11.41 -18.36 26.17
CA PRO A 118 -11.22 -19.81 26.16
C PRO A 118 -10.45 -20.26 24.92
N GLY A 119 -9.39 -21.06 25.12
CA GLY A 119 -8.56 -21.61 24.05
C GLY A 119 -7.51 -20.67 23.46
N ILE A 120 -7.36 -19.43 23.96
CA ILE A 120 -6.40 -18.42 23.42
C ILE A 120 -4.93 -18.84 23.47
N ASP A 121 -4.56 -19.78 24.35
CA ASP A 121 -3.20 -20.32 24.49
C ASP A 121 -2.96 -21.57 23.63
N SER A 122 -3.84 -21.86 22.67
CA SER A 122 -3.65 -22.96 21.72
C SER A 122 -2.44 -22.70 20.81
N GLU A 123 -1.77 -23.79 20.39
CA GLU A 123 -0.49 -23.77 19.65
C GLU A 123 -0.50 -22.94 18.35
N GLY A 124 -1.62 -22.88 17.62
CA GLY A 124 -1.70 -22.09 16.37
C GLY A 124 -2.15 -20.63 16.56
N ILE A 125 -2.10 -20.12 17.80
CA ILE A 125 -2.45 -18.73 18.14
C ILE A 125 -1.18 -17.98 18.53
N HIS A 126 -0.86 -16.96 17.75
CA HIS A 126 0.40 -16.23 17.84
C HIS A 126 0.15 -14.75 18.15
N THR A 127 1.17 -14.08 18.65
CA THR A 127 1.24 -12.62 18.79
C THR A 127 2.45 -12.12 18.01
N LEU A 128 2.43 -10.88 17.54
CA LEU A 128 3.57 -10.29 16.84
C LEU A 128 4.13 -9.09 17.61
N TRP A 129 5.31 -9.25 18.22
CA TRP A 129 5.95 -8.17 18.99
C TRP A 129 7.47 -8.18 18.93
N THR A 130 8.08 -9.35 18.83
CA THR A 130 9.53 -9.56 18.89
C THR A 130 10.05 -10.26 17.64
N ILE A 131 11.38 -10.27 17.48
CA ILE A 131 12.03 -11.01 16.39
C ILE A 131 11.68 -12.51 16.41
N PRO A 132 11.76 -13.23 17.56
CA PRO A 132 11.32 -14.63 17.63
C PRO A 132 9.86 -14.86 17.18
N ASP A 133 8.93 -13.99 17.58
CA ASP A 133 7.54 -14.08 17.14
C ASP A 133 7.43 -14.00 15.62
N THR A 134 8.23 -13.11 15.03
CA THR A 134 8.25 -12.84 13.59
C THR A 134 8.85 -14.00 12.82
N ASP A 135 9.97 -14.55 13.31
CA ASP A 135 10.61 -15.73 12.73
C ASP A 135 9.62 -16.90 12.72
N HIS A 136 8.93 -17.14 13.83
CA HIS A 136 7.95 -18.22 13.93
C HIS A 136 6.75 -18.04 12.99
N ILE A 137 6.16 -16.85 12.92
CA ILE A 137 5.04 -16.58 11.99
C ILE A 137 5.50 -16.73 10.53
N LYS A 138 6.70 -16.28 10.19
CA LYS A 138 7.24 -16.46 8.84
C LYS A 138 7.44 -17.94 8.50
N GLU A 139 8.02 -18.73 9.41
CA GLU A 139 8.20 -20.17 9.24
C GLU A 139 6.86 -20.88 8.98
N LEU A 140 5.80 -20.54 9.72
CA LEU A 140 4.46 -21.07 9.50
C LEU A 140 3.90 -20.68 8.14
N THR A 141 4.11 -19.43 7.73
CA THR A 141 3.68 -18.92 6.42
C THR A 141 4.39 -19.62 5.26
N ASP A 142 5.61 -20.10 5.49
CA ASP A 142 6.42 -20.82 4.49
C ASP A 142 6.15 -22.34 4.48
N THR A 143 5.37 -22.84 5.45
CA THR A 143 5.09 -24.28 5.61
C THR A 143 3.98 -24.76 4.67
N GLU A 144 4.21 -25.88 3.97
CA GLU A 144 3.18 -26.51 3.15
C GLU A 144 1.95 -26.88 3.98
N GLY A 145 0.77 -26.41 3.56
CA GLY A 145 -0.51 -26.69 4.22
C GLY A 145 -1.14 -25.48 4.92
N VAL A 146 -0.37 -24.43 5.24
CA VAL A 146 -0.92 -23.18 5.76
C VAL A 146 -1.42 -22.33 4.60
N THR A 147 -2.74 -22.23 4.45
CA THR A 147 -3.39 -21.52 3.33
C THR A 147 -4.31 -20.38 3.78
N SER A 148 -4.62 -20.33 5.07
CA SER A 148 -5.56 -19.38 5.65
C SER A 148 -5.11 -18.88 7.03
N ALA A 149 -5.36 -17.58 7.29
CA ALA A 149 -5.03 -16.95 8.55
C ALA A 149 -6.16 -16.04 9.02
N ALA A 150 -6.38 -15.99 10.34
CA ALA A 150 -7.19 -14.95 10.95
C ALA A 150 -6.31 -13.95 11.69
N VAL A 151 -6.59 -12.67 11.51
CA VAL A 151 -6.01 -11.59 12.32
C VAL A 151 -7.10 -11.03 13.23
N ILE A 152 -6.86 -11.03 14.54
CA ILE A 152 -7.83 -10.55 15.53
C ILE A 152 -7.39 -9.17 16.01
N GLY A 153 -8.21 -8.16 15.74
CA GLY A 153 -7.96 -6.75 16.02
C GLY A 153 -7.52 -5.97 14.79
N GLY A 154 -8.27 -4.92 14.46
CA GLY A 154 -8.10 -4.02 13.33
C GLY A 154 -7.25 -2.78 13.62
N GLY A 155 -6.34 -2.84 14.60
CA GLY A 155 -5.38 -1.76 14.86
C GLY A 155 -4.23 -1.72 13.83
N PHE A 156 -3.27 -0.79 14.00
CA PHE A 156 -2.10 -0.64 13.11
C PHE A 156 -1.41 -1.98 12.79
N ILE A 157 -0.98 -2.71 13.82
CA ILE A 157 -0.26 -3.98 13.69
C ILE A 157 -1.15 -5.03 13.00
N GLY A 158 -2.46 -5.03 13.30
CA GLY A 158 -3.40 -5.98 12.73
C GLY A 158 -3.59 -5.78 11.23
N LEU A 159 -3.77 -4.52 10.80
CA LEU A 159 -3.87 -4.16 9.39
C LEU A 159 -2.58 -4.47 8.63
N GLU A 160 -1.41 -4.12 9.18
CA GLU A 160 -0.12 -4.42 8.56
C GLU A 160 0.12 -5.93 8.46
N THR A 161 -0.24 -6.69 9.49
CA THR A 161 -0.12 -8.15 9.49
C THR A 161 -1.06 -8.77 8.45
N ALA A 162 -2.32 -8.33 8.40
CA ALA A 162 -3.29 -8.82 7.42
C ALA A 162 -2.84 -8.54 5.98
N GLU A 163 -2.34 -7.35 5.69
CA GLU A 163 -1.78 -7.02 4.37
C GLU A 163 -0.60 -7.94 4.00
N ASN A 164 0.33 -8.13 4.93
CA ASN A 164 1.54 -8.90 4.65
C ASN A 164 1.25 -10.41 4.53
N LEU A 165 0.34 -10.97 5.32
CA LEU A 165 -0.11 -12.36 5.15
C LEU A 165 -0.87 -12.55 3.83
N HIS A 166 -1.72 -11.59 3.44
CA HIS A 166 -2.42 -11.64 2.16
C HIS A 166 -1.44 -11.61 0.98
N LYS A 167 -0.39 -10.78 1.04
CA LYS A 167 0.68 -10.75 0.03
C LYS A 167 1.46 -12.05 -0.11
N ARG A 168 1.49 -12.87 0.95
CA ARG A 168 2.07 -14.23 0.92
C ARG A 168 1.15 -15.26 0.27
N GLY A 169 -0.04 -14.86 -0.17
CA GLY A 169 -1.01 -15.71 -0.84
C GLY A 169 -2.02 -16.39 0.09
N LEU A 170 -2.02 -16.05 1.38
CA LEU A 170 -2.97 -16.62 2.33
C LEU A 170 -4.36 -16.00 2.17
N SER A 171 -5.39 -16.82 2.37
CA SER A 171 -6.74 -16.34 2.57
C SER A 171 -6.86 -15.74 3.98
N VAL A 172 -6.99 -14.41 4.05
CA VAL A 172 -6.99 -13.69 5.33
C VAL A 172 -8.39 -13.27 5.72
N THR A 173 -8.75 -13.53 6.98
CA THR A 173 -9.92 -12.95 7.64
C THR A 173 -9.48 -12.00 8.76
N LEU A 174 -9.84 -10.72 8.66
CA LEU A 174 -9.63 -9.73 9.72
C LEU A 174 -10.91 -9.61 10.56
N ILE A 175 -10.79 -9.82 11.86
CA ILE A 175 -11.91 -9.83 12.81
C ILE A 175 -11.71 -8.71 13.83
N GLU A 176 -12.66 -7.78 13.90
CA GLU A 176 -12.66 -6.64 14.81
C GLU A 176 -13.96 -6.59 15.60
N ALA A 177 -13.83 -6.36 16.91
CA ALA A 177 -14.96 -6.28 17.82
C ALA A 177 -15.77 -4.98 17.64
N GLN A 178 -15.11 -3.90 17.20
CA GLN A 178 -15.74 -2.62 16.90
C GLN A 178 -16.36 -2.60 15.49
N ASP A 179 -17.18 -1.59 15.24
CA ASP A 179 -17.79 -1.31 13.95
C ASP A 179 -16.82 -0.75 12.90
N GLN A 180 -15.56 -0.54 13.28
CA GLN A 180 -14.52 -0.04 12.39
C GLN A 180 -13.13 -0.60 12.70
N VAL A 181 -12.27 -0.65 11.68
CA VAL A 181 -10.83 -0.76 11.85
C VAL A 181 -10.23 0.59 12.26
N LEU A 182 -8.98 0.54 12.73
CA LEU A 182 -8.13 1.66 13.09
C LEU A 182 -8.85 2.70 13.99
N PRO A 183 -9.17 2.35 15.25
CA PRO A 183 -9.97 3.22 16.14
C PRO A 183 -9.53 4.69 16.28
N PRO A 184 -8.24 5.07 16.14
CA PRO A 184 -7.82 6.46 16.16
C PRO A 184 -8.42 7.35 15.05
N VAL A 185 -8.86 6.80 13.91
CA VAL A 185 -9.63 7.57 12.91
C VAL A 185 -11.14 7.51 13.20
N ASP A 186 -11.89 8.47 12.68
CA ASP A 186 -13.35 8.45 12.75
C ASP A 186 -13.94 7.42 11.77
N TYR A 187 -15.16 6.98 12.06
CA TYR A 187 -15.83 5.90 11.33
C TYR A 187 -15.95 6.18 9.83
N ASP A 188 -16.30 7.41 9.48
CA ASP A 188 -16.44 7.89 8.11
C ASP A 188 -15.12 7.78 7.31
N MET A 189 -13.99 8.04 7.95
CA MET A 189 -12.66 7.86 7.37
C MET A 189 -12.23 6.39 7.35
N ALA A 190 -12.60 5.59 8.35
CA ALA A 190 -12.33 4.15 8.41
C ALA A 190 -13.07 3.37 7.31
N GLN A 191 -14.24 3.83 6.87
CA GLN A 191 -15.00 3.22 5.79
C GLN A 191 -14.23 3.17 4.45
N LEU A 192 -13.40 4.17 4.18
CA LEU A 192 -12.48 4.15 3.03
C LEU A 192 -11.49 2.98 3.12
N LEU A 193 -11.08 2.62 4.34
CA LEU A 193 -10.21 1.47 4.59
C LEU A 193 -10.99 0.16 4.46
N HIS A 194 -12.21 0.08 4.98
CA HIS A 194 -13.05 -1.13 4.85
C HIS A 194 -13.28 -1.49 3.38
N GLN A 195 -13.66 -0.50 2.57
CA GLN A 195 -13.84 -0.66 1.14
C GLN A 195 -12.55 -1.17 0.48
N ASN A 196 -11.41 -0.58 0.82
CA ASN A 196 -10.12 -0.96 0.27
C ASN A 196 -9.66 -2.37 0.71
N ILE A 197 -9.89 -2.77 1.96
CA ILE A 197 -9.60 -4.12 2.48
C ILE A 197 -10.43 -5.16 1.72
N ASN A 198 -11.74 -4.91 1.56
CA ASN A 198 -12.64 -5.81 0.84
C ASN A 198 -12.31 -5.90 -0.66
N MET A 199 -11.94 -4.78 -1.29
CA MET A 199 -11.45 -4.74 -2.68
C MET A 199 -10.17 -5.55 -2.89
N ASN A 200 -9.33 -5.67 -1.86
CA ASN A 200 -8.14 -6.52 -1.85
C ASN A 200 -8.41 -7.97 -1.42
N GLN A 201 -9.67 -8.41 -1.50
CA GLN A 201 -10.06 -9.80 -1.26
C GLN A 201 -9.76 -10.32 0.16
N VAL A 202 -9.69 -9.41 1.15
CA VAL A 202 -9.64 -9.78 2.57
C VAL A 202 -11.03 -9.78 3.17
N ASN A 203 -11.39 -10.89 3.82
CA ASN A 203 -12.66 -11.00 4.51
C ASN A 203 -12.62 -10.15 5.78
N LEU A 204 -13.53 -9.19 5.91
CA LEU A 204 -13.56 -8.24 7.01
C LEU A 204 -14.82 -8.46 7.84
N ILE A 205 -14.64 -8.88 9.10
CA ILE A 205 -15.72 -9.07 10.06
C ILE A 205 -15.61 -7.98 11.12
N LEU A 206 -16.61 -7.11 11.18
CA LEU A 206 -16.72 -6.00 12.12
C LEU A 206 -17.87 -6.25 13.09
N SER A 207 -17.89 -5.53 14.21
CA SER A 207 -18.93 -5.62 15.26
C SER A 207 -19.12 -7.03 15.83
N ASP A 208 -18.09 -7.87 15.78
CA ASP A 208 -18.20 -9.27 16.23
C ASP A 208 -16.90 -9.72 16.91
N ALA A 209 -16.95 -9.80 18.24
CA ALA A 209 -15.79 -10.19 19.03
C ALA A 209 -15.64 -11.72 19.08
N VAL A 210 -14.39 -12.19 19.21
CA VAL A 210 -14.10 -13.61 19.42
C VAL A 210 -14.60 -14.04 20.80
N LYS A 211 -15.39 -15.11 20.81
CA LYS A 211 -15.94 -15.74 22.02
C LYS A 211 -15.04 -16.86 22.54
N SER A 212 -14.52 -17.71 21.65
CA SER A 212 -13.63 -18.82 22.00
C SER A 212 -12.84 -19.31 20.79
N PHE A 213 -11.73 -19.99 21.07
CA PHE A 213 -10.93 -20.73 20.10
C PHE A 213 -11.04 -22.23 20.40
N GLU A 214 -11.31 -23.02 19.36
CA GLU A 214 -11.45 -24.48 19.46
C GLU A 214 -10.47 -25.14 18.49
N LYS A 215 -9.56 -25.97 19.01
CA LYS A 215 -8.66 -26.76 18.17
C LYS A 215 -9.45 -27.86 17.47
N SER A 216 -9.26 -27.97 16.15
CA SER A 216 -9.84 -29.03 15.31
C SER A 216 -8.74 -29.77 14.56
N GLU A 217 -9.09 -30.88 13.88
CA GLU A 217 -8.14 -31.60 13.00
C GLU A 217 -7.72 -30.76 11.79
N ASP A 218 -8.62 -29.88 11.32
CA ASP A 218 -8.45 -29.05 10.11
C ASP A 218 -7.98 -27.61 10.41
N GLY A 219 -7.51 -27.33 11.63
CA GLY A 219 -7.05 -26.00 12.04
C GLY A 219 -7.73 -25.48 13.31
N ILE A 220 -7.85 -24.15 13.43
CA ILE A 220 -8.47 -23.47 14.57
C ILE A 220 -9.85 -22.95 14.17
N ASN A 221 -10.88 -23.43 14.86
CA ASN A 221 -12.23 -22.91 14.76
C ASN A 221 -12.40 -21.73 15.72
N ILE A 222 -12.61 -20.53 15.16
CA ILE A 222 -12.83 -19.29 15.90
C ILE A 222 -14.33 -19.08 16.02
N VAL A 223 -14.87 -19.15 17.23
CA VAL A 223 -16.29 -18.90 17.50
C VAL A 223 -16.47 -17.44 17.86
N LEU A 224 -17.41 -16.76 17.20
CA LEU A 224 -17.70 -15.35 17.41
C LEU A 224 -18.93 -15.16 18.31
N ASN A 225 -19.13 -13.96 18.84
CA ASN A 225 -20.25 -13.64 19.71
C ASN A 225 -21.60 -13.74 18.99
N SER A 226 -21.64 -13.47 17.68
CA SER A 226 -22.82 -13.69 16.84
C SER A 226 -23.24 -15.16 16.74
N GLY A 227 -22.36 -16.11 17.08
CA GLY A 227 -22.51 -17.54 16.83
C GLY A 227 -21.95 -17.99 15.47
N ASN A 228 -21.48 -17.06 14.63
CA ASN A 228 -20.70 -17.40 13.45
C ASN A 228 -19.37 -18.05 13.84
N SER A 229 -18.81 -18.85 12.94
CA SER A 229 -17.49 -19.43 13.14
C SER A 229 -16.61 -19.31 11.89
N VAL A 230 -15.30 -19.21 12.12
CA VAL A 230 -14.28 -19.07 11.09
C VAL A 230 -13.20 -20.12 11.33
N LEU A 231 -13.00 -21.02 10.36
CA LEU A 231 -11.94 -22.04 10.40
C LEU A 231 -10.72 -21.56 9.62
N VAL A 232 -9.56 -21.51 10.29
CA VAL A 232 -8.28 -21.09 9.72
C VAL A 232 -7.11 -21.95 10.20
N ASP A 233 -6.01 -21.93 9.47
CA ASP A 233 -4.81 -22.71 9.81
C ASP A 233 -3.98 -22.05 10.93
N MET A 234 -3.98 -20.71 10.97
CA MET A 234 -3.26 -19.92 11.98
C MET A 234 -4.02 -18.66 12.41
N VAL A 235 -3.76 -18.19 13.63
CA VAL A 235 -4.32 -16.95 14.19
C VAL A 235 -3.21 -16.01 14.65
N VAL A 236 -3.32 -14.73 14.32
CA VAL A 236 -2.46 -13.67 14.88
C VAL A 236 -3.30 -12.68 15.70
N LEU A 237 -2.98 -12.57 16.98
CA LEU A 237 -3.62 -11.64 17.92
C LEU A 237 -2.95 -10.26 17.85
N SER A 238 -3.77 -9.23 17.62
CA SER A 238 -3.39 -7.82 17.50
C SER A 238 -4.42 -6.90 18.15
N ILE A 239 -4.82 -7.24 19.37
CA ILE A 239 -5.90 -6.61 20.14
C ILE A 239 -5.42 -5.53 21.12
N GLY A 240 -4.27 -4.93 20.83
CA GLY A 240 -3.64 -3.90 21.65
C GLY A 240 -2.54 -4.41 22.57
N VAL A 241 -2.04 -3.51 23.40
CA VAL A 241 -0.83 -3.72 24.21
C VAL A 241 -1.05 -3.22 25.64
N ARG A 242 -0.28 -3.76 26.57
CA ARG A 242 -0.27 -3.36 27.98
C ARG A 242 1.14 -2.90 28.39
N PRO A 243 1.30 -1.79 29.13
CA PRO A 243 2.61 -1.35 29.61
C PRO A 243 3.25 -2.39 30.55
N ASN A 244 4.56 -2.61 30.39
CA ASN A 244 5.35 -3.54 31.21
C ASN A 244 5.84 -2.84 32.49
N SER A 245 4.90 -2.51 33.38
CA SER A 245 5.15 -1.69 34.58
C SER A 245 5.21 -2.49 35.89
N GLU A 246 5.24 -3.82 35.81
CA GLU A 246 5.26 -4.72 36.97
C GLU A 246 6.43 -4.38 37.93
N LEU A 247 7.64 -4.18 37.39
CA LEU A 247 8.82 -3.79 38.17
C LEU A 247 8.62 -2.46 38.91
N ALA A 248 8.03 -1.48 38.23
CA ALA A 248 7.79 -0.16 38.82
C ALA A 248 6.73 -0.24 39.93
N ARG A 249 5.65 -0.99 39.71
CA ARG A 249 4.60 -1.23 40.71
C ARG A 249 5.15 -1.88 41.98
N GLU A 250 5.92 -2.95 41.81
CA GLU A 250 6.48 -3.73 42.93
C GLU A 250 7.52 -2.93 43.71
N ALA A 251 8.25 -2.02 43.04
CA ALA A 251 9.16 -1.07 43.67
C ALA A 251 8.44 0.11 44.36
N GLY A 252 7.12 0.24 44.24
CA GLY A 252 6.35 1.34 44.84
C GLY A 252 6.38 2.64 44.04
N ILE A 253 6.74 2.60 42.75
CA ILE A 253 6.69 3.76 41.84
C ILE A 253 5.24 4.00 41.40
N GLU A 254 4.81 5.27 41.38
CA GLU A 254 3.44 5.64 41.06
C GLU A 254 3.06 5.29 39.62
N LEU A 255 1.91 4.62 39.47
CA LEU A 255 1.29 4.30 38.19
C LEU A 255 -0.06 5.01 38.05
N ASN A 256 -0.51 5.19 36.81
CA ASN A 256 -1.90 5.56 36.52
C ASN A 256 -2.84 4.35 36.56
N ALA A 257 -4.15 4.58 36.41
CA ALA A 257 -5.16 3.54 36.47
C ALA A 257 -5.03 2.46 35.37
N LYS A 258 -4.36 2.78 34.25
CA LYS A 258 -4.11 1.86 33.13
C LYS A 258 -2.74 1.17 33.23
N GLY A 259 -2.00 1.40 34.32
CA GLY A 259 -0.69 0.81 34.57
C GLY A 259 0.48 1.53 33.93
N GLY A 260 0.30 2.72 33.35
CA GLY A 260 1.41 3.54 32.86
C GLY A 260 2.18 4.18 34.01
N ILE A 261 3.51 4.19 33.96
CA ILE A 261 4.37 4.87 34.95
C ILE A 261 4.14 6.38 34.86
N LYS A 262 3.78 7.01 35.99
CA LYS A 262 3.64 8.46 36.03
C LYS A 262 5.01 9.12 36.02
N VAL A 263 5.17 10.09 35.12
CA VAL A 263 6.39 10.89 35.04
C VAL A 263 6.07 12.38 34.96
N ASN A 264 6.99 13.21 35.45
CA ASN A 264 6.91 14.65 35.24
C ASN A 264 7.39 15.05 33.82
N SER A 265 7.33 16.34 33.48
CA SER A 265 7.76 16.83 32.15
C SER A 265 9.26 16.60 31.85
N LYS A 266 10.09 16.34 32.87
CA LYS A 266 11.51 15.99 32.71
C LYS A 266 11.73 14.48 32.47
N MET A 267 10.68 13.66 32.54
CA MET A 267 10.69 12.18 32.48
C MET A 267 11.10 11.48 33.79
N GLN A 268 11.01 12.16 34.94
CA GLN A 268 11.29 11.59 36.27
C GLN A 268 10.06 10.90 36.83
N THR A 269 10.26 9.76 37.50
CA THR A 269 9.20 9.06 38.24
C THR A 269 8.98 9.66 39.64
N SER A 270 8.09 9.07 40.44
CA SER A 270 7.93 9.44 41.85
C SER A 270 9.14 9.05 42.74
N ALA A 271 9.99 8.12 42.29
CA ALA A 271 11.17 7.69 43.01
C ALA A 271 12.40 8.54 42.62
N PRO A 272 13.23 8.97 43.60
CA PRO A 272 14.44 9.73 43.32
C PRO A 272 15.43 8.91 42.50
N ASN A 273 16.14 9.56 41.57
CA ASN A 273 17.10 8.92 40.66
C ASN A 273 16.50 7.83 39.74
N VAL A 274 15.18 7.68 39.67
CA VAL A 274 14.51 6.74 38.75
C VAL A 274 13.69 7.50 37.71
N TRP A 275 13.89 7.14 36.46
CA TRP A 275 13.32 7.79 35.28
C TRP A 275 12.63 6.75 34.40
N ALA A 276 11.68 7.16 33.55
CA ALA A 276 11.00 6.25 32.65
C ALA A 276 10.62 6.90 31.32
N VAL A 277 10.65 6.12 30.22
CA VAL A 277 10.31 6.57 28.86
C VAL A 277 9.71 5.45 28.01
N GLY A 278 9.04 5.84 26.92
CA GLY A 278 8.48 4.92 25.93
C GLY A 278 7.09 4.41 26.32
N ASP A 279 6.70 3.27 25.77
CA ASP A 279 5.32 2.78 25.85
C ASP A 279 4.86 2.41 27.28
N VAL A 280 5.80 2.35 28.24
CA VAL A 280 5.52 2.07 29.66
C VAL A 280 4.99 3.28 30.42
N ILE A 281 5.16 4.52 29.92
CA ILE A 281 4.82 5.73 30.67
C ILE A 281 3.42 6.27 30.35
N GLU A 282 2.87 7.01 31.31
CA GLU A 282 1.79 7.96 31.06
C GLU A 282 2.33 9.17 30.29
N ILE A 283 1.56 9.66 29.32
CA ILE A 283 1.83 10.92 28.61
C ILE A 283 0.62 11.85 28.70
N ASN A 284 0.83 13.14 28.47
CA ASN A 284 -0.26 14.08 28.25
C ASN A 284 -0.51 14.27 26.76
N ASN A 285 -1.77 14.23 26.34
CA ASN A 285 -2.18 14.59 24.99
C ASN A 285 -1.85 16.08 24.75
N TYR A 286 -1.21 16.39 23.63
CA TYR A 286 -0.79 17.77 23.35
C TYR A 286 -1.99 18.74 23.19
N VAL A 287 -3.11 18.26 22.64
CA VAL A 287 -4.30 19.05 22.34
C VAL A 287 -5.20 19.20 23.56
N THR A 288 -5.64 18.08 24.16
CA THR A 288 -6.59 18.08 25.28
C THR A 288 -5.93 18.27 26.64
N LYS A 289 -4.60 18.06 26.73
CA LYS A 289 -3.81 18.04 27.97
C LYS A 289 -4.16 16.90 28.93
N GLU A 290 -5.11 16.05 28.57
CA GLU A 290 -5.48 14.88 29.36
C GLU A 290 -4.38 13.82 29.33
N SER A 291 -4.26 13.10 30.43
CA SER A 291 -3.32 11.99 30.56
C SER A 291 -3.83 10.75 29.82
N GLY A 292 -2.91 10.01 29.20
CA GLY A 292 -3.21 8.83 28.41
C GLY A 292 -1.96 8.03 28.09
N MET A 293 -2.10 7.09 27.15
CA MET A 293 -1.01 6.26 26.65
C MET A 293 -1.06 6.26 25.14
N ILE A 294 0.07 6.58 24.50
CA ILE A 294 0.22 6.58 23.04
C ILE A 294 1.52 5.82 22.72
N PRO A 295 1.46 4.50 22.52
CA PRO A 295 2.63 3.67 22.31
C PRO A 295 3.14 3.82 20.87
N LEU A 296 4.02 4.81 20.65
CA LEU A 296 4.58 5.13 19.34
C LEU A 296 6.10 5.34 19.46
N ALA A 297 6.83 4.84 18.47
CA ALA A 297 8.29 4.92 18.45
C ALA A 297 8.81 6.36 18.41
N GLY A 298 8.14 7.27 17.70
CA GLY A 298 8.53 8.68 17.62
C GLY A 298 8.58 9.37 19.00
N PRO A 299 7.48 9.38 19.77
CA PRO A 299 7.47 9.80 21.17
C PRO A 299 8.55 9.15 22.02
N ALA A 300 8.70 7.82 21.98
CA ALA A 300 9.68 7.10 22.79
C ALA A 300 11.13 7.60 22.56
N ASN A 301 11.52 7.83 21.30
CA ASN A 301 12.85 8.35 20.96
C ASN A 301 13.04 9.81 21.41
N LYS A 302 12.01 10.66 21.29
CA LYS A 302 12.06 12.08 21.74
C LYS A 302 12.17 12.17 23.26
N GLN A 303 11.35 11.38 23.97
CA GLN A 303 11.37 11.27 25.44
C GLN A 303 12.74 10.81 25.94
N ALA A 304 13.32 9.77 25.34
CA ALA A 304 14.65 9.26 25.67
C ALA A 304 15.76 10.32 25.53
N ARG A 305 15.71 11.15 24.49
CA ARG A 305 16.65 12.26 24.31
C ARG A 305 16.52 13.30 25.42
N ILE A 306 15.29 13.68 25.77
CA ILE A 306 14.99 14.66 26.82
C ILE A 306 15.46 14.15 28.18
N LEU A 307 15.14 12.89 28.51
CA LEU A 307 15.59 12.23 29.73
C LEU A 307 17.11 12.26 29.84
N ALA A 308 17.83 11.84 28.80
CA ALA A 308 19.28 11.80 28.81
C ALA A 308 19.92 13.19 28.99
N ASN A 309 19.30 14.24 28.43
CA ASN A 309 19.71 15.63 28.65
C ASN A 309 19.52 16.02 30.12
N ASN A 310 18.34 15.77 30.69
CA ASN A 310 18.04 16.08 32.08
C ASN A 310 18.94 15.34 33.08
N LEU A 311 19.28 14.07 32.81
CA LEU A 311 20.25 13.30 33.58
C LEU A 311 21.65 13.92 33.63
N ARG A 312 21.99 14.78 32.65
CA ARG A 312 23.29 15.46 32.55
C ARG A 312 23.19 16.96 32.83
N GLY A 313 22.08 17.41 33.43
CA GLY A 313 21.88 18.81 33.81
C GLY A 313 21.56 19.75 32.65
N ILE A 314 21.22 19.22 31.47
CA ILE A 314 20.68 20.02 30.35
C ILE A 314 19.17 20.04 30.52
N GLU A 315 18.62 21.20 30.87
CA GLU A 315 17.18 21.34 31.13
C GLU A 315 16.36 21.22 29.85
N ASP A 316 15.56 20.16 29.76
CA ASP A 316 14.59 19.93 28.70
C ASP A 316 13.24 19.48 29.28
N SER A 317 12.16 19.76 28.56
CA SER A 317 10.81 19.35 28.93
C SER A 317 10.04 18.71 27.79
N TYR A 318 9.29 17.65 28.10
CA TYR A 318 8.35 17.03 27.18
C TYR A 318 6.98 17.72 27.27
N GLU A 319 6.55 18.31 26.15
CA GLU A 319 5.31 19.12 26.09
C GLU A 319 4.07 18.30 25.72
N GLY A 320 4.15 16.97 25.84
CA GLY A 320 3.07 16.06 25.48
C GLY A 320 3.12 15.58 24.03
N THR A 321 2.23 14.63 23.73
CA THR A 321 2.20 13.85 22.49
C THR A 321 1.02 14.27 21.61
N LEU A 322 1.29 14.58 20.33
CA LEU A 322 0.24 14.89 19.34
C LEU A 322 -0.50 13.64 18.83
N GLY A 323 0.09 12.46 18.96
CA GLY A 323 -0.49 11.23 18.42
C GLY A 323 -0.36 11.09 16.90
N THR A 324 0.54 11.85 16.27
CA THR A 324 0.81 11.74 14.83
C THR A 324 1.20 10.30 14.49
N SER A 325 0.43 9.68 13.61
CA SER A 325 0.62 8.29 13.19
C SER A 325 0.18 8.09 11.75
N VAL A 326 0.74 7.08 11.11
CA VAL A 326 0.49 6.72 9.71
C VAL A 326 0.53 5.20 9.59
N ALA A 327 -0.34 4.65 8.73
CA ALA A 327 -0.37 3.23 8.40
C ALA A 327 -0.52 3.05 6.90
N LYS A 328 0.09 1.99 6.38
CA LYS A 328 -0.21 1.46 5.05
C LYS A 328 -1.29 0.39 5.20
N VAL A 329 -2.34 0.52 4.40
CA VAL A 329 -3.46 -0.42 4.35
C VAL A 329 -3.69 -0.75 2.88
N PHE A 330 -3.06 -1.82 2.41
CA PHE A 330 -2.99 -2.18 0.99
C PHE A 330 -2.57 -0.97 0.14
N ASP A 331 -3.45 -0.45 -0.71
CA ASP A 331 -3.15 0.64 -1.63
C ASP A 331 -3.25 2.02 -1.00
N LEU A 332 -3.82 2.12 0.20
CA LEU A 332 -4.06 3.37 0.88
C LEU A 332 -3.02 3.61 1.96
N THR A 333 -2.63 4.87 2.07
CA THR A 333 -2.03 5.42 3.28
C THR A 333 -3.12 6.12 4.08
N VAL A 334 -3.16 5.85 5.36
CA VAL A 334 -4.00 6.57 6.32
C VAL A 334 -3.11 7.23 7.36
N ALA A 335 -3.34 8.51 7.61
CA ALA A 335 -2.59 9.25 8.60
C ALA A 335 -3.50 10.12 9.46
N MET A 336 -3.10 10.34 10.71
CA MET A 336 -3.85 11.13 11.67
C MET A 336 -2.93 11.91 12.61
N VAL A 337 -3.43 13.03 13.12
CA VAL A 337 -2.77 13.85 14.14
C VAL A 337 -3.81 14.51 15.06
N GLY A 338 -3.47 14.69 16.33
CA GLY A 338 -4.33 15.34 17.30
C GLY A 338 -5.39 14.40 17.85
N VAL A 339 -6.61 14.90 18.00
CA VAL A 339 -7.77 14.11 18.47
C VAL A 339 -8.79 13.91 17.36
N ASN A 340 -9.55 12.83 17.47
CA ASN A 340 -10.66 12.52 16.57
C ASN A 340 -11.99 13.05 17.12
N GLU A 341 -13.05 12.96 16.32
CA GLU A 341 -14.33 13.52 16.68
C GLU A 341 -14.96 12.81 17.88
N LYS A 342 -14.85 11.47 17.92
CA LYS A 342 -15.30 10.65 19.06
C LYS A 342 -14.75 11.16 20.39
N SER A 343 -13.47 11.56 20.40
CA SER A 343 -12.81 12.11 21.58
C SER A 343 -13.39 13.47 21.98
N LEU A 344 -13.61 14.37 21.02
CA LEU A 344 -14.22 15.68 21.28
C LEU A 344 -15.66 15.56 21.81
N MET A 345 -16.46 14.67 21.22
CA MET A 345 -17.82 14.41 21.70
C MET A 345 -17.81 13.82 23.12
N SER A 346 -16.87 12.91 23.40
CA SER A 346 -16.74 12.29 24.74
C SER A 346 -16.32 13.28 25.83
N SER A 347 -15.62 14.37 25.48
CA SER A 347 -15.28 15.45 26.41
C SER A 347 -16.41 16.48 26.60
N GLY A 348 -17.54 16.27 25.92
CA GLY A 348 -18.73 17.12 26.01
C GLY A 348 -18.77 18.27 25.00
N MET A 349 -17.81 18.34 24.06
CA MET A 349 -17.85 19.34 22.99
C MET A 349 -18.88 18.96 21.93
N LYS A 350 -19.53 19.97 21.35
CA LYS A 350 -20.60 19.79 20.36
C LYS A 350 -20.18 20.27 18.97
N ARG A 351 -20.50 19.46 17.95
CA ARG A 351 -20.33 19.82 16.54
C ARG A 351 -21.14 21.07 16.21
N ASN A 352 -20.59 21.96 15.37
CA ASN A 352 -21.17 23.23 14.94
C ASN A 352 -21.37 24.28 16.06
N GLU A 353 -21.07 23.94 17.31
CA GLU A 353 -21.07 24.86 18.45
C GLU A 353 -19.64 25.11 18.97
N ASP A 354 -18.91 24.05 19.33
CA ASP A 354 -17.56 24.13 19.92
C ASP A 354 -16.46 23.81 18.89
N TYR A 355 -16.78 22.96 17.92
CA TYR A 355 -15.88 22.57 16.84
C TYR A 355 -16.63 22.39 15.51
N PHE A 356 -15.89 22.47 14.41
CA PHE A 356 -16.35 22.27 13.05
C PHE A 356 -15.54 21.19 12.34
N ILE A 357 -16.09 20.65 11.26
CA ILE A 357 -15.47 19.60 10.44
C ILE A 357 -15.30 20.11 9.01
N ALA A 358 -14.05 20.28 8.58
CA ALA A 358 -13.75 20.46 7.16
C ALA A 358 -13.42 19.09 6.56
N LEU A 359 -14.28 18.62 5.66
CA LEU A 359 -14.08 17.38 4.91
C LEU A 359 -13.97 17.69 3.41
N ILE A 360 -12.78 17.49 2.85
CA ILE A 360 -12.48 17.82 1.46
C ILE A 360 -11.86 16.65 0.71
N ASN A 361 -12.10 16.63 -0.59
CA ASN A 361 -11.44 15.73 -1.53
C ASN A 361 -10.55 16.54 -2.47
N GLN A 362 -9.26 16.20 -2.51
CA GLN A 362 -8.26 16.86 -3.35
C GLN A 362 -7.41 15.84 -4.10
N LYS A 363 -6.52 16.28 -4.98
CA LYS A 363 -5.55 15.41 -5.64
C LYS A 363 -4.19 15.49 -4.94
N SER A 364 -3.43 14.40 -4.98
CA SER A 364 -2.05 14.34 -4.48
C SER A 364 -1.15 15.40 -5.14
N HIS A 365 -1.34 15.63 -6.43
CA HIS A 365 -0.66 16.65 -7.23
C HIS A 365 -1.52 17.15 -8.41
N ALA A 366 -0.95 17.97 -9.28
CA ALA A 366 -1.67 18.62 -10.37
C ALA A 366 -2.39 17.58 -11.25
N GLY A 367 -3.70 17.74 -11.41
CA GLY A 367 -4.55 16.71 -12.03
C GLY A 367 -4.33 16.45 -13.52
N TYR A 368 -3.59 17.31 -14.22
CA TYR A 368 -3.16 17.08 -15.60
C TYR A 368 -1.84 16.31 -15.70
N TYR A 369 -1.13 16.14 -14.58
CA TYR A 369 0.11 15.38 -14.54
C TYR A 369 -0.22 13.91 -14.20
N PRO A 370 0.40 12.92 -14.88
CA PRO A 370 0.10 11.51 -14.68
C PRO A 370 0.23 11.04 -13.21
N GLY A 371 -0.55 10.03 -12.85
CA GLY A 371 -0.47 9.38 -11.54
C GLY A 371 -1.07 10.18 -10.37
N ALA A 372 -1.81 11.26 -10.63
CA ALA A 372 -2.51 11.98 -9.57
C ALA A 372 -3.58 11.07 -8.92
N THR A 373 -3.64 11.03 -7.59
CA THR A 373 -4.59 10.19 -6.86
C THR A 373 -5.43 11.04 -5.90
N PRO A 374 -6.67 10.63 -5.58
CA PRO A 374 -7.49 11.34 -4.62
C PRO A 374 -6.93 11.26 -3.19
N LEU A 375 -7.12 12.34 -2.45
CA LEU A 375 -6.87 12.50 -1.01
C LEU A 375 -8.17 12.95 -0.35
N THR A 376 -8.71 12.13 0.56
CA THR A 376 -9.80 12.54 1.46
C THR A 376 -9.18 13.08 2.73
N MET A 377 -9.49 14.32 3.10
CA MET A 377 -8.95 14.99 4.29
C MET A 377 -10.09 15.47 5.18
N LYS A 378 -10.07 15.06 6.45
CA LYS A 378 -10.97 15.51 7.51
C LYS A 378 -10.17 16.32 8.53
N MET A 379 -10.61 17.52 8.87
CA MET A 379 -9.96 18.38 9.88
C MET A 379 -11.00 18.90 10.88
N LEU A 380 -10.67 18.77 12.16
CA LEU A 380 -11.47 19.23 13.30
C LEU A 380 -10.86 20.51 13.84
N PHE A 381 -11.64 21.59 13.95
CA PHE A 381 -11.13 22.90 14.37
C PHE A 381 -12.17 23.72 15.14
N GLY A 382 -11.71 24.63 15.99
CA GLY A 382 -12.54 25.51 16.81
C GLY A 382 -12.96 26.81 16.11
N LYS A 383 -13.86 27.56 16.77
CA LYS A 383 -14.32 28.90 16.32
C LYS A 383 -13.18 29.92 16.18
N ASP A 384 -12.12 29.76 16.96
CA ASP A 384 -10.90 30.57 16.92
C ASP A 384 -9.91 30.11 15.84
N GLY A 385 -10.26 29.08 15.05
CA GLY A 385 -9.38 28.47 14.06
C GLY A 385 -8.35 27.51 14.66
N LYS A 386 -8.39 27.22 15.96
CA LYS A 386 -7.48 26.23 16.57
C LYS A 386 -7.75 24.85 16.00
N ILE A 387 -6.71 24.18 15.52
CA ILE A 387 -6.83 22.82 14.98
C ILE A 387 -6.79 21.82 16.15
N PHE A 388 -7.80 20.96 16.24
CA PHE A 388 -7.88 19.89 17.23
C PHE A 388 -7.30 18.57 16.70
N GLY A 389 -7.49 18.30 15.41
CA GLY A 389 -6.91 17.13 14.77
C GLY A 389 -7.24 17.06 13.28
N ALA A 390 -6.54 16.18 12.59
CA ALA A 390 -6.77 15.91 11.17
C ALA A 390 -6.55 14.43 10.85
N GLN A 391 -7.25 13.95 9.84
CA GLN A 391 -7.20 12.59 9.32
C GLN A 391 -7.16 12.66 7.79
N ILE A 392 -6.30 11.86 7.18
CA ILE A 392 -6.11 11.86 5.73
C ILE A 392 -6.02 10.42 5.24
N VAL A 393 -6.78 10.10 4.20
CA VAL A 393 -6.76 8.79 3.51
C VAL A 393 -6.58 9.02 2.02
N GLY A 394 -5.64 8.29 1.41
CA GLY A 394 -5.40 8.33 -0.03
C GLY A 394 -4.21 7.47 -0.44
N GLN A 395 -3.97 7.34 -1.75
CA GLN A 395 -2.90 6.47 -2.26
C GLN A 395 -1.52 7.14 -2.20
N ASP A 396 -1.44 8.47 -2.35
CA ASP A 396 -0.18 9.19 -2.46
C ASP A 396 -0.22 10.58 -1.80
N GLY A 397 0.91 11.01 -1.25
CA GLY A 397 1.12 12.33 -0.65
C GLY A 397 0.35 12.58 0.64
N VAL A 398 -0.11 11.53 1.33
CA VAL A 398 -0.83 11.58 2.61
C VAL A 398 0.09 12.02 3.75
N ASP A 399 1.25 11.37 3.87
CA ASP A 399 2.31 11.63 4.85
C ASP A 399 2.75 13.10 4.84
N LYS A 400 3.05 13.64 3.65
CA LYS A 400 3.45 15.05 3.46
C LYS A 400 2.45 16.03 4.07
N ARG A 401 1.14 15.79 3.87
CA ARG A 401 0.10 16.71 4.35
C ARG A 401 -0.14 16.56 5.84
N ILE A 402 -0.12 15.33 6.37
CA ILE A 402 -0.28 15.15 7.82
C ILE A 402 0.89 15.78 8.58
N ASP A 403 2.11 15.71 8.05
CA ASP A 403 3.31 16.29 8.66
C ASP A 403 3.25 17.82 8.65
N THR A 404 2.72 18.40 7.57
CA THR A 404 2.49 19.85 7.46
C THR A 404 1.48 20.32 8.52
N ILE A 405 0.37 19.60 8.69
CA ILE A 405 -0.65 19.92 9.69
C ILE A 405 -0.11 19.70 11.11
N ALA A 406 0.59 18.58 11.36
CA ALA A 406 1.22 18.28 12.65
C ALA A 406 2.25 19.34 13.06
N THR A 407 3.04 19.82 12.11
CA THR A 407 4.01 20.91 12.32
C THR A 407 3.30 22.20 12.67
N THR A 408 2.25 22.55 11.92
CA THR A 408 1.43 23.74 12.19
C THR A 408 0.84 23.70 13.59
N MET A 409 0.22 22.57 13.98
CA MET A 409 -0.32 22.36 15.32
C MET A 409 0.75 22.47 16.41
N ARG A 410 1.94 21.90 16.18
CA ARG A 410 3.04 21.93 17.17
C ARG A 410 3.59 23.33 17.40
N LEU A 411 3.55 24.18 16.37
CA LEU A 411 3.97 25.58 16.43
C LEU A 411 2.84 26.52 16.90
N GLY A 412 1.67 25.99 17.27
CA GLY A 412 0.53 26.79 17.73
C GLY A 412 -0.23 27.50 16.60
N GLY A 413 -0.02 27.09 15.35
CA GLY A 413 -0.73 27.62 14.19
C GLY A 413 -2.20 27.19 14.12
N SER A 414 -2.98 27.99 13.42
CA SER A 414 -4.42 27.89 13.22
C SER A 414 -4.77 27.46 11.79
N THR A 415 -6.05 27.28 11.51
CA THR A 415 -6.56 27.07 10.16
C THR A 415 -6.25 28.23 9.20
N ASN A 416 -6.17 29.45 9.71
CA ASN A 416 -5.75 30.61 8.92
C ASN A 416 -4.28 30.50 8.49
N ASP A 417 -3.41 29.98 9.35
CA ASP A 417 -2.01 29.78 8.97
C ASP A 417 -1.87 28.76 7.84
N LEU A 418 -2.73 27.73 7.79
CA LEU A 418 -2.77 26.78 6.67
C LEU A 418 -3.08 27.45 5.32
N SER A 419 -3.91 28.50 5.30
CA SER A 419 -4.24 29.23 4.07
C SER A 419 -3.07 30.09 3.57
N LEU A 420 -2.16 30.47 4.47
CA LEU A 420 -1.00 31.32 4.21
C LEU A 420 0.28 30.54 3.85
N LEU A 421 0.32 29.22 4.09
CA LEU A 421 1.51 28.40 3.83
C LEU A 421 1.93 28.43 2.36
N GLU A 422 3.17 28.84 2.09
CA GLU A 422 3.82 28.72 0.79
C GLU A 422 4.54 27.37 0.69
N LEU A 423 3.89 26.40 0.04
CA LEU A 423 4.40 25.03 -0.09
C LEU A 423 5.05 24.79 -1.46
N ALA A 424 6.00 23.87 -1.52
CA ALA A 424 6.71 23.55 -2.76
C ALA A 424 5.75 23.03 -3.84
N TYR A 425 5.74 23.70 -4.99
CA TYR A 425 4.89 23.35 -6.13
C TYR A 425 5.70 23.13 -7.40
N ALA A 426 5.56 21.94 -7.95
CA ALA A 426 5.65 21.64 -9.37
C ALA A 426 4.63 20.51 -9.68
N PRO A 427 4.21 20.34 -10.95
CA PRO A 427 3.14 19.41 -11.32
C PRO A 427 3.27 17.97 -10.77
N PRO A 428 4.47 17.35 -10.67
CA PRO A 428 4.61 16.00 -10.12
C PRO A 428 4.42 15.88 -8.60
N PHE A 429 4.42 17.00 -7.86
CA PHE A 429 4.52 16.95 -6.40
C PHE A 429 3.33 17.60 -5.68
N SER A 430 2.71 18.61 -6.28
CA SER A 430 1.56 19.29 -5.67
C SER A 430 0.71 20.01 -6.75
N SER A 431 -0.23 20.83 -6.29
CA SER A 431 -1.00 21.78 -7.08
C SER A 431 -0.63 23.21 -6.67
N ALA A 432 -0.98 24.22 -7.48
CA ALA A 432 -0.71 25.63 -7.17
C ALA A 432 -1.32 26.08 -5.83
N LYS A 433 -2.39 25.39 -5.39
CA LYS A 433 -2.90 25.42 -4.02
C LYS A 433 -2.79 24.00 -3.49
N ASP A 434 -1.96 23.77 -2.49
CA ASP A 434 -1.84 22.44 -1.89
C ASP A 434 -3.17 22.05 -1.21
N PRO A 435 -3.50 20.75 -1.12
CA PRO A 435 -4.62 20.29 -0.32
C PRO A 435 -4.68 20.87 1.10
N VAL A 436 -3.54 21.16 1.74
CA VAL A 436 -3.50 21.84 3.06
C VAL A 436 -3.97 23.29 2.97
N ASN A 437 -3.59 24.04 1.93
CA ASN A 437 -4.13 25.39 1.72
C ASN A 437 -5.64 25.34 1.49
N MET A 438 -6.12 24.32 0.77
CA MET A 438 -7.55 24.13 0.54
C MET A 438 -8.33 23.89 1.84
N LEU A 439 -7.77 23.16 2.81
CA LEU A 439 -8.36 23.06 4.16
C LEU A 439 -8.44 24.42 4.85
N GLY A 440 -7.39 25.24 4.74
CA GLY A 440 -7.37 26.62 5.25
C GLY A 440 -8.47 27.49 4.63
N PHE A 441 -8.61 27.49 3.30
CA PHE A 441 -9.67 28.26 2.63
C PHE A 441 -11.09 27.76 2.98
N VAL A 442 -11.29 26.44 3.07
CA VAL A 442 -12.60 25.87 3.40
C VAL A 442 -13.00 26.20 4.83
N SER A 443 -12.10 26.04 5.80
CA SER A 443 -12.36 26.41 7.19
C SER A 443 -12.59 27.91 7.37
N GLU A 444 -11.85 28.77 6.67
CA GLU A 444 -12.11 30.22 6.65
C GLU A 444 -13.52 30.53 6.12
N ASN A 445 -13.93 29.89 5.02
CA ASN A 445 -15.28 30.07 4.47
C ASN A 445 -16.36 29.62 5.47
N MET A 446 -16.15 28.52 6.20
CA MET A 446 -17.07 28.07 7.24
C MET A 446 -17.18 29.08 8.38
N LEU A 447 -16.04 29.56 8.91
CA LEU A 447 -16.01 30.53 10.01
C LEU A 447 -16.63 31.89 9.61
N ARG A 448 -16.55 32.27 8.34
CA ARG A 448 -17.17 33.49 7.80
C ARG A 448 -18.64 33.30 7.39
N GLY A 449 -19.22 32.11 7.53
CA GLY A 449 -20.58 31.80 7.08
C GLY A 449 -20.75 31.87 5.56
N LEU A 450 -19.66 31.69 4.80
CA LEU A 450 -19.67 31.69 3.34
C LEU A 450 -20.02 30.32 2.75
N VAL A 451 -19.97 29.26 3.55
CA VAL A 451 -20.44 27.92 3.24
C VAL A 451 -21.02 27.27 4.48
N ASP A 452 -22.08 26.50 4.30
CA ASP A 452 -22.62 25.59 5.31
C ASP A 452 -22.49 24.15 4.79
N PHE A 453 -21.97 23.25 5.62
CA PHE A 453 -21.76 21.84 5.25
C PHE A 453 -22.66 20.95 6.09
N THR A 454 -23.35 20.04 5.41
CA THR A 454 -24.06 18.93 6.02
C THR A 454 -23.20 17.68 5.90
N GLN A 455 -22.88 17.05 7.03
CA GLN A 455 -22.22 15.75 7.06
C GLN A 455 -23.22 14.64 6.68
N TRP A 456 -22.69 13.47 6.33
CA TRP A 456 -23.49 12.33 5.88
C TRP A 456 -24.51 11.86 6.93
N ASP A 457 -24.19 12.00 8.22
CA ASP A 457 -25.00 11.63 9.38
C ASP A 457 -26.02 12.70 9.79
N GLU A 458 -26.05 13.85 9.10
CA GLU A 458 -26.95 14.99 9.36
C GLU A 458 -28.04 15.16 8.29
N LEU A 459 -28.09 14.26 7.31
CA LEU A 459 -29.14 14.20 6.28
C LEU A 459 -30.46 13.76 6.91
N LYS A 460 -31.55 14.40 6.50
CA LYS A 460 -32.92 14.12 6.96
C LYS A 460 -33.79 13.66 5.79
N ASP A 461 -34.81 12.86 6.09
CA ASP A 461 -35.74 12.33 5.08
C ASP A 461 -36.53 13.42 4.33
N ASP A 462 -36.72 14.59 4.95
CA ASP A 462 -37.44 15.73 4.38
C ASP A 462 -36.54 16.76 3.67
N ASP A 463 -35.22 16.53 3.67
CA ASP A 463 -34.26 17.39 2.95
C ASP A 463 -34.53 17.33 1.43
N PHE A 464 -34.48 18.49 0.78
CA PHE A 464 -34.58 18.59 -0.67
C PHE A 464 -33.20 18.39 -1.29
N ILE A 465 -32.96 17.22 -1.88
CA ILE A 465 -31.66 16.88 -2.46
C ILE A 465 -31.55 17.40 -3.90
N LEU A 466 -30.60 18.30 -4.14
CA LEU A 466 -30.28 18.87 -5.46
C LEU A 466 -28.97 18.27 -6.01
N ASP A 467 -29.10 17.50 -7.08
CA ASP A 467 -27.99 16.93 -7.83
C ASP A 467 -27.58 17.88 -8.97
N ILE A 468 -26.35 18.39 -8.90
CA ILE A 468 -25.78 19.30 -9.91
C ILE A 468 -24.70 18.65 -10.80
N SER A 469 -24.58 17.32 -10.72
CA SER A 469 -23.63 16.55 -11.51
C SER A 469 -23.99 16.55 -13.00
N ALA A 470 -23.02 16.16 -13.85
CA ALA A 470 -23.29 15.94 -15.28
C ALA A 470 -24.27 14.77 -15.47
N LYS A 471 -24.89 14.66 -16.66
CA LYS A 471 -25.86 13.58 -16.95
C LYS A 471 -25.21 12.20 -16.89
N GLU A 472 -23.95 12.11 -17.30
CA GLU A 472 -23.15 10.90 -17.30
C GLU A 472 -22.87 10.43 -15.85
N GLU A 473 -22.61 11.36 -14.93
CA GLU A 473 -22.44 11.09 -13.50
C GLU A 473 -23.68 10.48 -12.88
N ARG A 474 -24.83 11.12 -13.13
CA ARG A 474 -26.10 10.68 -12.60
C ARG A 474 -26.46 9.26 -13.06
N THR A 475 -26.09 8.89 -14.28
CA THR A 475 -26.26 7.52 -14.78
C THR A 475 -25.55 6.50 -13.89
N VAL A 476 -24.37 6.80 -13.38
CA VAL A 476 -23.61 5.91 -12.50
C VAL A 476 -24.32 5.72 -11.17
N TRP A 477 -24.67 6.84 -10.53
CA TRP A 477 -25.27 6.87 -9.22
C TRP A 477 -25.99 8.19 -8.98
N ASP A 478 -27.15 8.11 -8.36
CA ASP A 478 -27.97 9.25 -7.96
C ASP A 478 -28.54 9.02 -6.57
N PHE A 479 -28.76 10.11 -5.84
CA PHE A 479 -29.47 10.04 -4.57
C PHE A 479 -30.96 9.80 -4.87
N PRO A 480 -31.60 8.77 -4.29
CA PRO A 480 -33.00 8.47 -4.57
C PRO A 480 -33.90 9.68 -4.31
N GLY A 481 -34.72 10.05 -5.30
CA GLY A 481 -35.63 11.20 -5.19
C GLY A 481 -34.97 12.57 -5.38
N SER A 482 -33.68 12.64 -5.69
CA SER A 482 -33.01 13.92 -5.98
C SER A 482 -33.51 14.59 -7.26
N LEU A 483 -33.62 15.92 -7.24
CA LEU A 483 -33.85 16.71 -8.44
C LEU A 483 -32.53 16.89 -9.20
N HIS A 484 -32.52 16.57 -10.51
CA HIS A 484 -31.36 16.83 -11.36
C HIS A 484 -31.46 18.19 -12.04
N ILE A 485 -30.52 19.07 -11.77
CA ILE A 485 -30.29 20.26 -12.61
C ILE A 485 -28.79 20.47 -12.68
N THR A 486 -28.20 20.33 -13.87
CA THR A 486 -26.75 20.50 -14.03
C THR A 486 -26.32 21.89 -13.57
N TRP A 487 -25.07 22.02 -13.08
CA TRP A 487 -24.58 23.34 -12.66
C TRP A 487 -24.70 24.41 -13.76
N ALA A 488 -24.50 24.02 -15.03
CA ALA A 488 -24.60 24.95 -16.16
C ALA A 488 -26.03 25.47 -16.36
N ASP A 489 -27.03 24.61 -16.18
CA ASP A 489 -28.45 24.94 -16.42
C ASP A 489 -29.10 25.60 -15.20
N LEU A 490 -28.48 25.53 -14.02
CA LEU A 490 -29.13 25.89 -12.76
C LEU A 490 -29.58 27.35 -12.68
N ARG A 491 -28.83 28.29 -13.26
CA ARG A 491 -29.17 29.72 -13.22
C ARG A 491 -30.51 30.01 -13.90
N ASP A 492 -30.83 29.28 -14.96
CA ASP A 492 -32.05 29.46 -15.74
C ASP A 492 -33.25 28.69 -15.17
N ASN A 493 -33.03 27.89 -14.11
CA ASN A 493 -34.02 26.97 -13.53
C ASN A 493 -34.16 27.12 -12.00
N LEU A 494 -33.82 28.30 -11.45
CA LEU A 494 -33.92 28.58 -10.01
C LEU A 494 -35.37 28.54 -9.50
N ASP A 495 -36.34 28.80 -10.37
CA ASP A 495 -37.78 28.76 -10.08
C ASP A 495 -38.30 27.35 -9.75
N GLN A 496 -37.57 26.30 -10.16
CA GLN A 496 -37.91 24.91 -9.83
C GLN A 496 -37.54 24.52 -8.39
N LEU A 497 -36.75 25.35 -7.69
CA LEU A 497 -36.26 25.03 -6.35
C LEU A 497 -37.22 25.54 -5.26
N PRO A 498 -37.50 24.72 -4.23
CA PRO A 498 -38.35 25.13 -3.13
C PRO A 498 -37.64 26.15 -2.23
N LYS A 499 -38.32 27.25 -1.88
CA LYS A 499 -37.77 28.25 -0.93
C LYS A 499 -38.09 27.95 0.52
N ASP A 500 -39.06 27.08 0.76
CA ASP A 500 -39.59 26.71 2.08
C ASP A 500 -38.94 25.44 2.65
N LYS A 501 -38.07 24.77 1.89
CA LYS A 501 -37.38 23.54 2.29
C LYS A 501 -35.89 23.77 2.48
N ARG A 502 -35.26 22.89 3.27
CA ARG A 502 -33.80 22.77 3.35
C ARG A 502 -33.28 22.13 2.08
N ILE A 503 -32.41 22.81 1.34
CA ILE A 503 -31.80 22.31 0.11
C ILE A 503 -30.41 21.77 0.42
N ILE A 504 -30.16 20.50 0.09
CA ILE A 504 -28.83 19.90 0.16
C ILE A 504 -28.28 19.75 -1.25
N VAL A 505 -27.23 20.50 -1.55
CA VAL A 505 -26.58 20.48 -2.86
C VAL A 505 -25.45 19.46 -2.85
N TYR A 506 -25.40 18.58 -3.85
CA TYR A 506 -24.27 17.68 -4.03
C TYR A 506 -23.80 17.57 -5.49
N CYS A 507 -22.52 17.21 -5.61
CA CYS A 507 -21.82 16.77 -6.81
C CYS A 507 -20.82 15.69 -6.38
N ALA A 508 -20.02 15.14 -7.30
CA ALA A 508 -19.05 14.07 -6.98
C ALA A 508 -18.18 14.34 -5.72
N ILE A 509 -17.54 15.51 -5.65
CA ILE A 509 -16.52 15.82 -4.62
C ILE A 509 -16.76 17.11 -3.82
N GLY A 510 -17.96 17.68 -3.87
CA GLY A 510 -18.35 18.92 -3.16
C GLY A 510 -17.91 20.27 -3.79
N VAL A 511 -16.85 20.32 -4.61
CA VAL A 511 -16.31 21.61 -5.13
C VAL A 511 -17.32 22.40 -5.97
N ARG A 512 -18.04 21.75 -6.91
CA ARG A 512 -19.07 22.42 -7.72
C ARG A 512 -20.27 22.81 -6.85
N SER A 513 -20.58 21.99 -5.84
CA SER A 513 -21.68 22.22 -4.90
C SER A 513 -21.47 23.48 -4.08
N TYR A 514 -20.23 23.77 -3.66
CA TYR A 514 -19.91 25.05 -3.03
C TYR A 514 -20.24 26.26 -3.93
N ASN A 515 -19.89 26.22 -5.21
CA ASN A 515 -20.21 27.31 -6.13
C ASN A 515 -21.73 27.48 -6.31
N VAL A 516 -22.46 26.38 -6.37
CA VAL A 516 -23.93 26.41 -6.42
C VAL A 516 -24.52 26.91 -5.11
N PHE A 517 -24.02 26.49 -3.96
CA PHE A 517 -24.43 27.03 -2.66
C PHE A 517 -24.30 28.55 -2.64
N ARG A 518 -23.16 29.11 -3.10
CA ARG A 518 -22.96 30.56 -3.17
C ARG A 518 -24.00 31.23 -4.08
N LEU A 519 -24.30 30.61 -5.22
CA LEU A 519 -25.35 31.08 -6.13
C LEU A 519 -26.72 31.10 -5.45
N LEU A 520 -27.10 30.01 -4.78
CA LEU A 520 -28.41 29.86 -4.14
C LEU A 520 -28.60 30.88 -3.00
N VAL A 521 -27.63 30.99 -2.09
CA VAL A 521 -27.70 31.96 -0.98
C VAL A 521 -27.80 33.39 -1.50
N GLN A 522 -27.07 33.74 -2.56
CA GLN A 522 -27.15 35.07 -3.20
C GLN A 522 -28.49 35.35 -3.91
N ASN A 523 -29.30 34.32 -4.18
CA ASN A 523 -30.63 34.42 -4.77
C ASN A 523 -31.76 34.18 -3.75
N GLY A 524 -31.45 34.26 -2.45
CA GLY A 524 -32.43 34.23 -1.37
C GLY A 524 -32.86 32.83 -0.93
N PHE A 525 -32.07 31.79 -1.23
CA PHE A 525 -32.26 30.45 -0.67
C PHE A 525 -31.44 30.32 0.63
N GLU A 526 -32.03 30.76 1.74
CA GLU A 526 -31.33 30.87 3.03
C GLU A 526 -31.08 29.53 3.73
N ASN A 527 -31.95 28.54 3.51
CA ASN A 527 -31.83 27.20 4.10
C ASN A 527 -31.18 26.22 3.10
N THR A 528 -29.91 26.46 2.78
CA THR A 528 -29.14 25.63 1.85
C THR A 528 -27.89 25.11 2.56
N SER A 529 -27.44 23.89 2.25
CA SER A 529 -26.16 23.35 2.71
C SER A 529 -25.49 22.51 1.61
N VAL A 530 -24.18 22.29 1.72
CA VAL A 530 -23.41 21.42 0.83
C VAL A 530 -23.19 20.06 1.47
N LEU A 531 -23.45 18.97 0.75
CA LEU A 531 -23.06 17.64 1.21
C LEU A 531 -21.53 17.54 1.28
N ALA A 532 -20.99 17.43 2.50
CA ALA A 532 -19.55 17.35 2.74
C ALA A 532 -18.94 16.12 2.05
N GLY A 533 -17.76 16.29 1.45
CA GLY A 533 -17.10 15.22 0.67
C GLY A 533 -17.75 14.87 -0.68
N GLY A 534 -19.03 15.20 -0.90
CA GLY A 534 -19.77 14.88 -2.12
C GLY A 534 -20.23 13.42 -2.22
N SER A 535 -20.85 13.05 -3.34
CA SER A 535 -21.42 11.70 -3.52
C SER A 535 -20.37 10.59 -3.54
N THR A 536 -19.14 10.85 -3.99
CA THR A 536 -18.06 9.84 -3.96
C THR A 536 -17.75 9.41 -2.53
N PHE A 537 -17.60 10.37 -1.61
CA PHE A 537 -17.38 10.05 -0.20
C PHE A 537 -18.61 9.41 0.44
N TYR A 538 -19.81 9.92 0.15
CA TYR A 538 -21.06 9.35 0.66
C TYR A 538 -21.19 7.86 0.31
N LYS A 539 -20.93 7.49 -0.95
CA LYS A 539 -20.94 6.08 -1.41
C LYS A 539 -20.01 5.20 -0.58
N SER A 540 -18.80 5.68 -0.27
CA SER A 540 -17.84 4.96 0.56
C SER A 540 -18.29 4.85 2.01
N VAL A 541 -18.87 5.89 2.60
CA VAL A 541 -19.34 5.84 4.00
C VAL A 541 -20.54 4.90 4.17
N THR A 542 -21.39 4.79 3.16
CA THR A 542 -22.51 3.83 3.14
C THR A 542 -22.13 2.44 2.62
N PHE A 543 -20.84 2.18 2.40
CA PHE A 543 -20.37 0.88 1.92
C PHE A 543 -20.62 -0.21 2.97
N VAL A 544 -21.16 -1.34 2.51
CA VAL A 544 -21.33 -2.54 3.33
C VAL A 544 -20.33 -3.59 2.83
N PRO A 545 -19.37 -4.02 3.66
CA PRO A 545 -18.43 -5.08 3.27
C PRO A 545 -19.16 -6.35 2.82
N GLU A 546 -18.79 -6.86 1.65
CA GLU A 546 -19.31 -8.14 1.18
C GLU A 546 -18.57 -9.30 1.84
N VAL A 547 -19.30 -10.36 2.21
CA VAL A 547 -18.68 -11.60 2.71
C VAL A 547 -18.00 -12.30 1.54
N ILE A 548 -16.67 -12.35 1.59
CA ILE A 548 -15.86 -12.97 0.55
C ILE A 548 -15.93 -14.48 0.74
N LYS A 549 -16.68 -15.16 -0.14
CA LYS A 549 -16.70 -16.63 -0.17
C LYS A 549 -15.37 -17.12 -0.71
N LYS A 550 -14.78 -18.16 -0.09
CA LYS A 550 -13.57 -18.83 -0.63
C LYS A 550 -13.80 -19.13 -2.11
N PRO A 551 -12.87 -18.79 -3.02
CA PRO A 551 -12.98 -19.25 -4.39
C PRO A 551 -13.02 -20.78 -4.35
N VAL A 552 -14.09 -21.35 -4.90
CA VAL A 552 -14.13 -22.79 -5.18
C VAL A 552 -13.01 -23.03 -6.20
N LYS A 553 -12.08 -23.94 -5.91
CA LYS A 553 -11.09 -24.39 -6.90
C LYS A 553 -11.83 -24.77 -8.18
N GLY A 554 -11.69 -23.97 -9.25
CA GLY A 554 -12.22 -24.30 -10.58
C GLY A 554 -13.15 -23.28 -11.26
N GLU A 555 -13.42 -22.11 -10.68
CA GLU A 555 -14.16 -21.04 -11.38
C GLU A 555 -13.24 -19.89 -11.81
N ASP A 556 -12.31 -20.17 -12.71
CA ASP A 556 -11.79 -19.13 -13.59
C ASP A 556 -12.88 -18.83 -14.62
N MET A 557 -13.61 -17.73 -14.45
CA MET A 557 -14.42 -17.18 -15.52
C MET A 557 -13.50 -16.65 -16.62
N ASN A 558 -13.03 -17.56 -17.48
CA ASN A 558 -12.27 -17.22 -18.67
C ASN A 558 -13.20 -16.52 -19.66
N PHE A 559 -13.11 -15.19 -19.68
CA PHE A 559 -13.60 -14.37 -20.77
C PHE A 559 -12.54 -14.40 -21.87
N GLU A 560 -12.74 -15.17 -22.95
CA GLU A 560 -11.95 -15.00 -24.17
C GLU A 560 -12.30 -13.62 -24.75
N LEU A 561 -11.39 -12.66 -24.58
CA LEU A 561 -11.47 -11.39 -25.29
C LEU A 561 -11.25 -11.66 -26.79
N PRO A 562 -11.91 -10.91 -27.69
CA PRO A 562 -11.55 -10.92 -29.10
C PRO A 562 -10.05 -10.62 -29.24
N LEU A 563 -9.37 -11.34 -30.14
CA LEU A 563 -7.96 -11.16 -30.52
C LEU A 563 -7.56 -9.68 -30.49
N ASP A 564 -6.39 -9.38 -29.91
CA ASP A 564 -5.80 -8.07 -29.57
C ASP A 564 -5.86 -6.95 -30.65
N GLU A 565 -6.29 -7.24 -31.87
CA GLU A 565 -6.24 -6.32 -33.00
C GLU A 565 -7.29 -5.20 -32.97
N ASN A 566 -8.30 -5.23 -32.09
CA ASN A 566 -9.38 -4.22 -32.03
C ASN A 566 -9.66 -3.63 -30.62
N ILE A 567 -8.75 -3.78 -29.65
CA ILE A 567 -8.95 -3.21 -28.30
C ILE A 567 -8.46 -1.77 -28.24
N ILE A 568 -9.38 -0.82 -28.00
CA ILE A 568 -9.02 0.58 -27.81
C ILE A 568 -8.57 0.81 -26.37
N VAL A 569 -7.34 1.29 -26.19
CA VAL A 569 -6.77 1.57 -24.86
C VAL A 569 -6.95 3.03 -24.49
N ILE A 570 -7.55 3.28 -23.32
CA ILE A 570 -7.79 4.60 -22.78
C ILE A 570 -7.08 4.71 -21.43
N ASP A 571 -6.14 5.65 -21.32
CA ASP A 571 -5.60 6.06 -20.03
C ASP A 571 -6.45 7.19 -19.43
N CYS A 572 -7.05 6.91 -18.27
CA CYS A 572 -7.81 7.82 -17.43
C CYS A 572 -7.14 8.04 -16.06
N CYS A 573 -5.90 7.61 -15.88
CA CYS A 573 -5.15 7.84 -14.64
C CYS A 573 -5.01 9.35 -14.36
N GLY A 574 -5.14 9.75 -13.09
CA GLY A 574 -5.15 11.17 -12.72
C GLY A 574 -6.49 11.87 -12.89
N MET A 575 -7.46 11.28 -13.60
CA MET A 575 -8.83 11.77 -13.65
C MET A 575 -9.60 11.29 -12.42
N GLN A 576 -10.37 12.19 -11.81
CA GLN A 576 -11.35 11.82 -10.80
C GLN A 576 -12.71 11.67 -11.48
N CYS A 577 -13.60 10.88 -10.89
CA CYS A 577 -15.00 10.84 -11.29
C CYS A 577 -15.55 12.29 -11.41
N PRO A 578 -16.05 12.71 -12.59
CA PRO A 578 -16.49 11.86 -13.72
C PRO A 578 -15.59 11.69 -14.93
N GLY A 579 -14.38 12.24 -14.92
CA GLY A 579 -13.50 12.28 -16.09
C GLY A 579 -13.38 10.95 -16.85
N PRO A 580 -13.11 9.81 -16.17
CA PRO A 580 -13.01 8.52 -16.85
C PRO A 580 -14.29 8.11 -17.59
N ILE A 581 -15.46 8.28 -16.96
CA ILE A 581 -16.75 7.81 -17.50
C ILE A 581 -17.21 8.69 -18.65
N MET A 582 -16.96 10.00 -18.58
CA MET A 582 -17.22 10.91 -19.70
C MET A 582 -16.38 10.54 -20.92
N LYS A 583 -15.07 10.30 -20.72
CA LYS A 583 -14.16 9.88 -21.80
C LYS A 583 -14.57 8.55 -22.42
N ILE A 584 -15.00 7.60 -21.59
CA ILE A 584 -15.57 6.31 -22.02
C ILE A 584 -16.84 6.53 -22.86
N SER A 585 -17.78 7.35 -22.38
CA SER A 585 -19.03 7.63 -23.07
C SER A 585 -18.81 8.30 -24.43
N GLU A 586 -17.91 9.29 -24.50
CA GLU A 586 -17.56 9.99 -25.75
C GLU A 586 -16.96 9.03 -26.77
N ILE A 587 -16.01 8.19 -26.35
CA ILE A 587 -15.36 7.24 -27.24
C ILE A 587 -16.35 6.15 -27.68
N LEU A 588 -17.12 5.55 -26.77
CA LEU A 588 -18.11 4.53 -27.13
C LEU A 588 -19.17 5.04 -28.11
N LYS A 589 -19.54 6.33 -28.08
CA LYS A 589 -20.44 6.91 -29.10
C LYS A 589 -19.88 6.81 -30.53
N THR A 590 -18.55 6.83 -30.68
CA THR A 590 -17.88 6.77 -32.00
C THR A 590 -17.59 5.35 -32.51
N LEU A 591 -17.77 4.31 -31.69
CA LEU A 591 -17.42 2.93 -32.03
C LEU A 591 -18.58 2.12 -32.59
N GLU A 592 -18.29 1.01 -33.26
CA GLU A 592 -19.28 0.02 -33.71
C GLU A 592 -19.72 -0.90 -32.55
N GLU A 593 -20.90 -1.54 -32.68
CA GLU A 593 -21.36 -2.53 -31.68
C GLU A 593 -20.39 -3.71 -31.58
N GLY A 594 -20.17 -4.21 -30.36
CA GLY A 594 -19.21 -5.28 -30.07
C GLY A 594 -17.75 -4.84 -29.91
N ALA A 595 -17.42 -3.55 -30.15
CA ALA A 595 -16.07 -3.03 -29.93
C ALA A 595 -15.70 -3.02 -28.44
N VAL A 596 -14.47 -3.47 -28.13
CA VAL A 596 -13.97 -3.57 -26.75
C VAL A 596 -13.00 -2.43 -26.45
N VAL A 597 -13.17 -1.81 -25.29
CA VAL A 597 -12.35 -0.71 -24.79
C VAL A 597 -11.70 -1.13 -23.47
N LYS A 598 -10.36 -1.01 -23.38
CA LYS A 598 -9.57 -1.18 -22.16
C LYS A 598 -9.34 0.19 -21.54
N VAL A 599 -9.71 0.38 -20.28
CA VAL A 599 -9.61 1.68 -19.59
C VAL A 599 -8.85 1.52 -18.28
N SER A 600 -7.78 2.28 -18.08
CA SER A 600 -7.05 2.35 -16.81
C SER A 600 -7.41 3.61 -16.02
N ALA A 601 -7.64 3.50 -14.71
CA ALA A 601 -7.82 4.66 -13.83
C ALA A 601 -7.24 4.41 -12.42
N THR A 602 -6.81 5.47 -11.75
CA THR A 602 -6.27 5.42 -10.37
C THR A 602 -7.35 5.61 -9.30
N ASP A 603 -8.59 5.88 -9.70
CA ASP A 603 -9.72 6.00 -8.77
C ASP A 603 -10.23 4.61 -8.33
N MET A 604 -10.38 4.40 -7.03
CA MET A 604 -10.82 3.14 -6.43
C MET A 604 -12.30 2.84 -6.74
N GLY A 605 -13.12 3.89 -6.85
CA GLY A 605 -14.54 3.76 -7.21
C GLY A 605 -14.77 3.43 -8.68
N PHE A 606 -13.75 3.61 -9.53
CA PHE A 606 -13.89 3.57 -10.99
C PHE A 606 -14.45 2.25 -11.52
N ALA A 607 -13.93 1.11 -11.06
CA ALA A 607 -14.35 -0.18 -11.60
C ALA A 607 -15.83 -0.48 -11.31
N SER A 608 -16.29 -0.17 -10.10
CA SER A 608 -17.70 -0.32 -9.70
C SER A 608 -18.60 0.69 -10.43
N ASP A 609 -18.13 1.93 -10.56
CA ASP A 609 -18.88 2.98 -11.25
C ASP A 609 -19.08 2.64 -12.74
N VAL A 610 -18.05 2.11 -13.41
CA VAL A 610 -18.14 1.63 -14.80
C VAL A 610 -19.09 0.44 -14.92
N GLU A 611 -19.02 -0.52 -14.01
CA GLU A 611 -19.92 -1.67 -14.02
C GLU A 611 -21.39 -1.24 -13.91
N SER A 612 -21.70 -0.32 -13.00
CA SER A 612 -23.04 0.29 -12.87
C SER A 612 -23.46 1.03 -14.14
N TRP A 613 -22.55 1.84 -14.69
CA TRP A 613 -22.79 2.62 -15.91
C TRP A 613 -23.10 1.71 -17.11
N CYS A 614 -22.37 0.62 -17.28
CA CYS A 614 -22.62 -0.39 -18.32
C CYS A 614 -24.03 -0.95 -18.21
N ARG A 615 -24.45 -1.38 -17.00
CA ARG A 615 -25.79 -1.93 -16.74
C ARG A 615 -26.91 -0.96 -17.12
N LYS A 616 -26.75 0.35 -16.85
CA LYS A 616 -27.78 1.35 -17.15
C LYS A 616 -27.76 1.86 -18.60
N THR A 617 -26.65 1.71 -19.30
CA THR A 617 -26.49 2.21 -20.68
C THR A 617 -26.65 1.13 -21.75
N GLY A 618 -26.81 -0.13 -21.34
CA GLY A 618 -26.92 -1.27 -22.26
C GLY A 618 -25.59 -1.68 -22.88
N ASN A 619 -24.46 -1.32 -22.25
CA ASN A 619 -23.12 -1.77 -22.62
C ASN A 619 -22.71 -2.97 -21.72
N THR A 620 -21.84 -3.84 -22.21
CA THR A 620 -21.38 -5.02 -21.45
C THR A 620 -20.10 -4.73 -20.67
N PHE A 621 -20.13 -4.90 -19.35
CA PHE A 621 -18.92 -4.96 -18.52
C PHE A 621 -18.26 -6.32 -18.69
N VAL A 622 -17.01 -6.35 -19.15
CA VAL A 622 -16.32 -7.59 -19.53
C VAL A 622 -15.51 -8.15 -18.36
N LYS A 623 -14.53 -7.39 -17.88
CA LYS A 623 -13.70 -7.79 -16.74
C LYS A 623 -13.05 -6.58 -16.07
N LYS A 624 -12.62 -6.78 -14.82
CA LYS A 624 -11.71 -5.88 -14.09
C LYS A 624 -10.41 -6.59 -13.77
N ILE A 625 -9.31 -5.87 -13.91
CA ILE A 625 -7.97 -6.28 -13.51
C ILE A 625 -7.42 -5.17 -12.62
N ARG A 626 -6.68 -5.56 -11.59
CA ARG A 626 -5.96 -4.61 -10.73
C ARG A 626 -4.47 -4.77 -10.95
N GLU A 627 -3.80 -3.71 -11.42
CA GLU A 627 -2.36 -3.68 -11.64
C GLU A 627 -1.75 -2.52 -10.84
N GLY A 628 -1.04 -2.85 -9.76
CA GLY A 628 -0.50 -1.83 -8.85
C GLY A 628 -1.61 -0.92 -8.29
N ASN A 629 -1.47 0.40 -8.50
CA ASN A 629 -2.46 1.40 -8.07
C ASN A 629 -3.56 1.69 -9.12
N GLN A 630 -3.60 0.95 -10.23
CA GLN A 630 -4.55 1.16 -11.32
C GLN A 630 -5.63 0.09 -11.32
N ASN A 631 -6.88 0.54 -11.49
CA ASN A 631 -8.02 -0.28 -11.86
C ASN A 631 -8.15 -0.26 -13.38
N ILE A 632 -8.01 -1.43 -14.00
CA ILE A 632 -8.16 -1.63 -15.44
C ILE A 632 -9.49 -2.35 -15.68
N VAL A 633 -10.36 -1.75 -16.49
CA VAL A 633 -11.65 -2.34 -16.86
C VAL A 633 -11.74 -2.53 -18.36
N TYR A 634 -12.44 -3.58 -18.77
CA TYR A 634 -12.76 -3.88 -20.16
C TYR A 634 -14.27 -3.71 -20.35
N ILE A 635 -14.66 -2.96 -21.37
CA ILE A 635 -16.05 -2.62 -21.68
C ILE A 635 -16.31 -2.94 -23.14
N SER A 636 -17.42 -3.60 -23.46
CA SER A 636 -17.88 -3.79 -24.83
C SER A 636 -19.09 -2.91 -25.13
N LYS A 637 -19.15 -2.32 -26.33
CA LYS A 637 -20.30 -1.52 -26.78
C LYS A 637 -21.50 -2.42 -27.10
N GLY A 638 -22.66 -2.11 -26.50
CA GLY A 638 -23.90 -2.84 -26.73
C GLY A 638 -24.06 -4.09 -25.86
N ASN A 639 -25.20 -4.77 -26.02
CA ASN A 639 -25.61 -5.89 -25.18
C ASN A 639 -25.09 -7.20 -25.79
N CYS A 640 -23.82 -7.53 -25.55
CA CYS A 640 -23.29 -8.85 -25.88
C CYS A 640 -23.61 -9.81 -24.74
N GLU A 641 -24.57 -10.72 -24.93
CA GLU A 641 -24.74 -11.85 -24.00
C GLU A 641 -23.49 -12.73 -24.06
N PRO A 642 -23.02 -13.27 -22.91
CA PRO A 642 -21.97 -14.27 -22.92
C PRO A 642 -22.52 -15.54 -23.58
N THR A 643 -22.06 -15.85 -24.79
CA THR A 643 -22.28 -17.16 -25.40
C THR A 643 -21.60 -18.21 -24.55
N ILE A 644 -22.40 -18.96 -23.78
CA ILE A 644 -21.96 -20.18 -23.09
C ILE A 644 -21.79 -21.26 -24.16
N GLU A 645 -20.67 -21.22 -24.87
CA GLU A 645 -20.20 -22.41 -25.57
C GLU A 645 -19.38 -23.25 -24.59
N LYS A 646 -19.80 -24.50 -24.39
CA LYS A 646 -18.95 -25.53 -23.79
C LYS A 646 -17.78 -25.79 -24.76
N SER A 647 -16.76 -24.95 -24.71
CA SER A 647 -15.52 -25.22 -25.43
C SER A 647 -14.65 -26.13 -24.55
N THR A 648 -14.47 -27.35 -25.04
CA THR A 648 -13.33 -28.18 -24.67
C THR A 648 -12.06 -27.36 -24.76
N SER A 649 -11.27 -27.36 -23.70
CA SER A 649 -9.97 -26.70 -23.60
C SER A 649 -9.13 -26.93 -24.86
N HIS A 650 -9.08 -25.96 -25.76
CA HIS A 650 -7.97 -25.85 -26.69
C HIS A 650 -6.99 -24.86 -26.10
N LYS A 651 -6.10 -25.39 -25.25
CA LYS A 651 -4.80 -24.75 -25.03
C LYS A 651 -4.19 -24.48 -26.40
N SER A 652 -3.78 -23.25 -26.67
CA SER A 652 -2.91 -22.92 -27.79
C SER A 652 -1.72 -23.90 -27.78
N HIS A 653 -1.57 -24.70 -28.82
CA HIS A 653 -0.47 -25.67 -28.95
C HIS A 653 0.79 -24.99 -29.54
N GLY A 654 1.10 -23.78 -29.06
CA GLY A 654 2.25 -22.99 -29.50
C GLY A 654 3.60 -23.62 -29.14
N LYS A 655 4.66 -23.23 -29.83
CA LYS A 655 6.03 -23.67 -29.55
C LYS A 655 6.93 -22.46 -29.35
N SER A 656 7.58 -22.38 -28.19
CA SER A 656 8.57 -21.35 -27.91
C SER A 656 9.98 -21.94 -27.91
N MET A 657 10.95 -21.17 -28.41
CA MET A 657 12.33 -21.61 -28.52
C MET A 657 13.27 -20.46 -28.17
N ILE A 658 14.21 -20.67 -27.23
CA ILE A 658 15.36 -19.77 -27.04
C ILE A 658 16.50 -20.29 -27.90
N VAL A 659 17.03 -19.43 -28.76
CA VAL A 659 18.23 -19.70 -29.55
C VAL A 659 19.37 -18.87 -28.99
N PHE A 660 20.18 -19.50 -28.15
CA PHE A 660 21.34 -18.88 -27.52
C PHE A 660 22.62 -19.12 -28.33
N ASP A 661 22.71 -20.26 -29.01
CA ASP A 661 23.90 -20.67 -29.76
C ASP A 661 23.90 -20.19 -31.22
N GLY A 662 25.08 -19.80 -31.72
CA GLY A 662 25.29 -19.30 -33.08
C GLY A 662 25.92 -20.33 -34.04
N ASP A 663 26.12 -21.58 -33.61
CA ASP A 663 26.70 -22.62 -34.47
C ASP A 663 25.72 -23.10 -35.56
N LEU A 664 26.26 -23.37 -36.75
CA LEU A 664 25.53 -23.66 -37.99
C LEU A 664 24.58 -24.86 -37.84
N ASP A 665 25.03 -25.96 -37.23
CA ASP A 665 24.25 -27.18 -37.06
C ASP A 665 23.10 -27.02 -36.06
N LYS A 666 23.31 -26.26 -34.97
CA LYS A 666 22.27 -25.94 -33.98
C LYS A 666 21.23 -24.98 -34.55
N ALA A 667 21.66 -23.96 -35.28
CA ALA A 667 20.77 -23.04 -35.98
C ALA A 667 19.91 -23.77 -37.03
N ILE A 668 20.51 -24.68 -37.82
CA ILE A 668 19.75 -25.53 -38.77
C ILE A 668 18.72 -26.39 -38.04
N ALA A 669 19.10 -27.04 -36.92
CA ALA A 669 18.16 -27.84 -36.14
C ALA A 669 16.99 -27.00 -35.60
N ALA A 670 17.27 -25.81 -35.06
CA ALA A 670 16.25 -24.90 -34.54
C ALA A 670 15.24 -24.51 -35.62
N PHE A 671 15.70 -24.12 -36.81
CA PHE A 671 14.81 -23.72 -37.90
C PHE A 671 14.09 -24.91 -38.57
N ILE A 672 14.66 -26.13 -38.56
CA ILE A 672 13.93 -27.33 -39.00
C ILE A 672 12.77 -27.63 -38.06
N ILE A 673 13.00 -27.56 -36.75
CA ILE A 673 11.94 -27.77 -35.75
C ILE A 673 10.86 -26.70 -35.86
N ALA A 674 11.26 -25.43 -36.02
CA ALA A 674 10.34 -24.31 -36.18
C ALA A 674 9.48 -24.44 -37.45
N ASN A 675 10.08 -24.72 -38.62
CA ASN A 675 9.32 -24.94 -39.85
C ASN A 675 8.42 -26.18 -39.75
N GLY A 676 8.88 -27.25 -39.10
CA GLY A 676 8.08 -28.44 -38.84
C GLY A 676 6.84 -28.12 -38.01
N ALA A 677 7.00 -27.43 -36.89
CA ALA A 677 5.89 -26.99 -36.04
C ALA A 677 4.94 -26.03 -36.78
N ALA A 678 5.48 -25.05 -37.52
CA ALA A 678 4.68 -24.12 -38.32
C ALA A 678 3.86 -24.84 -39.40
N SER A 679 4.45 -25.84 -40.09
CA SER A 679 3.74 -26.64 -41.10
C SER A 679 2.61 -27.49 -40.52
N MET A 680 2.65 -27.78 -39.21
CA MET A 680 1.57 -28.44 -38.48
C MET A 680 0.46 -27.45 -38.03
N GLY A 681 0.53 -26.20 -38.48
CA GLY A 681 -0.41 -25.14 -38.10
C GLY A 681 -0.22 -24.63 -36.67
N ARG A 682 0.94 -24.89 -36.05
CA ARG A 682 1.22 -24.46 -34.67
C ARG A 682 1.94 -23.11 -34.68
N PRO A 683 1.52 -22.12 -33.86
CA PRO A 683 2.24 -20.87 -33.75
C PRO A 683 3.61 -21.12 -33.13
N VAL A 684 4.67 -20.50 -33.69
CA VAL A 684 6.05 -20.68 -33.22
C VAL A 684 6.70 -19.33 -32.96
N THR A 685 7.34 -19.20 -31.80
CA THR A 685 8.12 -18.02 -31.42
C THR A 685 9.56 -18.43 -31.14
N MET A 686 10.51 -17.83 -31.85
CA MET A 686 11.94 -18.05 -31.69
C MET A 686 12.61 -16.78 -31.14
N PHE A 687 13.17 -16.87 -29.94
CA PHE A 687 13.85 -15.77 -29.25
C PHE A 687 15.37 -15.92 -29.33
N PHE A 688 16.02 -15.02 -30.08
CA PHE A 688 17.46 -15.03 -30.31
C PHE A 688 18.16 -14.11 -29.32
N THR A 689 19.11 -14.69 -28.58
CA THR A 689 19.86 -13.99 -27.54
C THR A 689 21.34 -14.33 -27.64
N PHE A 690 22.20 -13.44 -27.13
CA PHE A 690 23.66 -13.58 -27.19
C PHE A 690 24.18 -14.07 -28.56
N TRP A 691 24.93 -15.17 -28.62
CA TRP A 691 25.59 -15.65 -29.83
C TRP A 691 24.62 -16.04 -30.94
N GLY A 692 23.40 -16.45 -30.60
CA GLY A 692 22.31 -16.73 -31.53
C GLY A 692 21.96 -15.54 -32.43
N LEU A 693 22.14 -14.30 -31.96
CA LEU A 693 21.92 -13.11 -32.79
C LEU A 693 22.76 -13.09 -34.07
N ASN A 694 23.90 -13.78 -34.10
CA ASN A 694 24.74 -13.87 -35.31
C ASN A 694 24.07 -14.63 -36.46
N VAL A 695 23.10 -15.50 -36.16
CA VAL A 695 22.30 -16.23 -37.15
C VAL A 695 21.45 -15.26 -37.98
N LEU A 696 21.00 -14.17 -37.37
CA LEU A 696 20.11 -13.17 -37.96
C LEU A 696 20.84 -12.00 -38.62
N ARG A 697 22.18 -11.97 -38.61
CA ARG A 697 22.94 -10.85 -39.20
C ARG A 697 22.91 -10.86 -40.72
N LYS A 698 22.81 -9.69 -41.36
CA LYS A 698 22.99 -9.52 -42.81
C LYS A 698 24.41 -9.92 -43.23
N SER A 699 24.53 -10.57 -44.39
CA SER A 699 25.82 -10.97 -44.98
C SER A 699 26.64 -9.77 -45.45
N GLU A 700 25.96 -8.67 -45.83
CA GLU A 700 26.56 -7.43 -46.30
C GLU A 700 27.00 -6.52 -45.15
N LYS A 701 28.09 -5.78 -45.35
CA LYS A 701 28.58 -4.82 -44.35
C LYS A 701 27.68 -3.59 -44.34
N GLN A 702 27.03 -3.33 -43.21
CA GLN A 702 26.24 -2.12 -42.98
C GLN A 702 27.12 -0.99 -42.42
N ASN A 703 26.80 0.25 -42.79
CA ASN A 703 27.55 1.43 -42.38
C ASN A 703 26.92 2.04 -41.12
N VAL A 704 27.28 1.50 -39.95
CA VAL A 704 26.74 1.93 -38.64
C VAL A 704 27.83 2.59 -37.80
N LYS A 705 27.51 3.68 -37.11
CA LYS A 705 28.41 4.35 -36.17
C LYS A 705 28.54 3.50 -34.90
N LYS A 706 29.76 3.08 -34.57
CA LYS A 706 30.05 2.22 -33.40
C LYS A 706 31.15 2.81 -32.53
N SER A 707 31.11 2.53 -31.24
CA SER A 707 32.25 2.79 -30.36
C SER A 707 33.45 1.92 -30.75
N PHE A 708 34.66 2.29 -30.30
CA PHE A 708 35.89 1.55 -30.64
C PHE A 708 35.80 0.07 -30.22
N VAL A 709 35.20 -0.21 -29.06
CA VAL A 709 35.02 -1.56 -28.50
C VAL A 709 33.98 -2.35 -29.30
N GLU A 710 32.81 -1.76 -29.56
CA GLU A 710 31.75 -2.38 -30.40
C GLU A 710 32.25 -2.69 -31.82
N GLY A 711 33.06 -1.80 -32.40
CA GLY A 711 33.68 -1.99 -33.71
C GLY A 711 34.65 -3.17 -33.75
N MET A 712 35.35 -3.46 -32.63
CA MET A 712 36.23 -4.62 -32.49
C MET A 712 35.43 -5.92 -32.37
N PHE A 713 34.41 -5.97 -31.50
CA PHE A 713 33.51 -7.11 -31.36
C PHE A 713 32.80 -7.45 -32.68
N SER A 714 32.26 -6.44 -33.39
CA SER A 714 31.56 -6.62 -34.66
C SER A 714 32.44 -7.16 -35.82
N LYS A 715 33.78 -6.99 -35.74
CA LYS A 715 34.74 -7.59 -36.68
C LYS A 715 35.06 -9.05 -36.36
N MET A 716 34.98 -9.45 -35.09
CA MET A 716 35.29 -10.81 -34.64
C MET A 716 34.10 -11.78 -34.84
N MET A 717 32.88 -11.25 -34.88
CA MET A 717 31.66 -12.03 -35.05
C MET A 717 31.31 -12.31 -36.51
N PRO A 718 30.77 -13.51 -36.83
CA PRO A 718 30.37 -13.86 -38.19
C PRO A 718 29.24 -12.97 -38.70
N ARG A 719 29.20 -12.76 -40.02
CA ARG A 719 28.20 -11.94 -40.72
C ARG A 719 27.44 -12.82 -41.71
N GLY A 720 26.17 -13.04 -41.46
CA GLY A 720 25.34 -13.94 -42.25
C GLY A 720 25.37 -15.39 -41.76
N ALA A 721 24.21 -16.04 -41.86
CA ALA A 721 24.01 -17.47 -41.66
C ALA A 721 25.05 -18.33 -42.43
N ASN A 722 25.54 -17.84 -43.56
CA ASN A 722 26.54 -18.53 -44.36
C ASN A 722 27.96 -18.57 -43.77
N LYS A 723 28.30 -17.71 -42.81
CA LYS A 723 29.62 -17.66 -42.17
C LYS A 723 29.68 -18.31 -40.79
N LEU A 724 28.58 -18.91 -40.35
CA LEU A 724 28.53 -19.68 -39.10
C LEU A 724 29.41 -20.93 -39.20
N LYS A 725 29.96 -21.35 -38.07
CA LYS A 725 30.85 -22.51 -37.93
C LYS A 725 30.06 -23.70 -37.38
N LEU A 726 30.53 -24.92 -37.60
CA LEU A 726 29.98 -26.09 -36.93
C LEU A 726 30.42 -26.15 -35.46
N SER A 727 29.51 -26.61 -34.60
CA SER A 727 29.74 -26.79 -33.17
C SER A 727 30.83 -27.83 -32.86
N SER A 728 31.01 -28.80 -33.75
CA SER A 728 32.03 -29.84 -33.67
C SER A 728 32.62 -30.14 -35.04
N MET A 729 33.90 -30.57 -35.08
CA MET A 729 34.60 -30.97 -36.31
C MET A 729 34.64 -29.90 -37.43
N ASN A 730 34.72 -28.61 -37.07
CA ASN A 730 34.76 -27.52 -38.06
C ASN A 730 36.03 -27.55 -38.96
N MET A 731 37.15 -28.14 -38.51
CA MET A 731 38.39 -28.39 -39.29
C MET A 731 38.85 -27.18 -40.14
N MET A 732 39.08 -26.04 -39.50
CA MET A 732 39.42 -24.76 -40.16
C MET A 732 38.42 -24.35 -41.27
N GLY A 733 37.14 -24.68 -41.11
CA GLY A 733 36.06 -24.39 -42.07
C GLY A 733 35.78 -25.49 -43.10
N MET A 734 36.63 -26.54 -43.19
CA MET A 734 36.40 -27.67 -44.08
C MET A 734 35.13 -28.46 -43.70
N GLY A 735 34.85 -28.61 -42.40
CA GLY A 735 33.65 -29.29 -41.92
C GLY A 735 32.37 -28.58 -42.35
N SER A 736 32.31 -27.26 -42.17
CA SER A 736 31.16 -26.44 -42.59
C SER A 736 30.90 -26.52 -44.10
N LYS A 737 31.97 -26.54 -44.92
CA LYS A 737 31.86 -26.68 -46.38
C LYS A 737 31.39 -28.08 -46.79
N MET A 738 31.88 -29.12 -46.12
CA MET A 738 31.48 -30.51 -46.33
C MET A 738 29.99 -30.72 -45.98
N MET A 739 29.53 -30.24 -44.82
CA MET A 739 28.12 -30.34 -44.41
C MET A 739 27.19 -29.65 -45.40
N LYS A 740 27.50 -28.41 -45.82
CA LYS A 740 26.72 -27.71 -46.85
C LYS A 740 26.68 -28.46 -48.19
N THR A 741 27.77 -29.11 -48.57
CA THR A 741 27.84 -29.92 -49.81
C THR A 741 26.96 -31.17 -49.69
N ILE A 742 26.99 -31.85 -48.54
CA ILE A 742 26.14 -33.02 -48.26
C ILE A 742 24.66 -32.62 -48.22
N MET A 743 24.32 -31.51 -47.55
CA MET A 743 22.95 -30.98 -47.53
C MET A 743 22.43 -30.71 -48.94
N LYS A 744 23.24 -30.08 -49.80
CA LYS A 744 22.88 -29.84 -51.21
C LYS A 744 22.70 -31.15 -52.00
N GLN A 745 23.56 -32.15 -51.79
CA GLN A 745 23.42 -33.47 -52.42
C GLN A 745 22.17 -34.24 -51.94
N LYS A 746 21.72 -33.98 -50.71
CA LYS A 746 20.55 -34.61 -50.08
C LYS A 746 19.28 -33.76 -50.19
N ASN A 747 19.29 -32.69 -50.99
CA ASN A 747 18.18 -31.75 -51.15
C ASN A 747 17.66 -31.16 -49.83
N VAL A 748 18.54 -30.93 -48.85
CA VAL A 748 18.22 -30.20 -47.61
C VAL A 748 18.41 -28.71 -47.86
N SER A 749 17.39 -27.91 -47.55
CA SER A 749 17.39 -26.45 -47.69
C SER A 749 18.55 -25.80 -46.95
N SER A 750 19.07 -24.69 -47.48
CA SER A 750 20.11 -23.92 -46.80
C SER A 750 19.54 -23.24 -45.55
N LEU A 751 20.39 -22.84 -44.60
CA LEU A 751 19.94 -22.12 -43.41
C LEU A 751 19.23 -20.80 -43.78
N GLU A 752 19.68 -20.11 -44.83
CA GLU A 752 19.03 -18.88 -45.33
C GLU A 752 17.62 -19.18 -45.86
N ASP A 753 17.45 -20.29 -46.59
CA ASP A 753 16.13 -20.72 -47.08
C ASP A 753 15.22 -21.16 -45.93
N LEU A 754 15.78 -21.80 -44.88
CA LEU A 754 15.02 -22.23 -43.71
C LEU A 754 14.56 -21.05 -42.85
N ILE A 755 15.39 -20.03 -42.69
CA ILE A 755 15.03 -18.77 -42.02
C ILE A 755 13.88 -18.10 -42.78
N LYS A 756 14.04 -17.95 -44.10
CA LYS A 756 13.01 -17.35 -44.95
C LYS A 756 11.71 -18.14 -44.92
N SER A 757 11.77 -19.46 -45.07
CA SER A 757 10.61 -20.35 -44.99
C SER A 757 9.88 -20.23 -43.66
N ALA A 758 10.61 -20.09 -42.55
CA ALA A 758 10.01 -19.93 -41.23
C ALA A 758 9.25 -18.60 -41.14
N MET A 759 9.88 -17.51 -41.56
CA MET A 759 9.26 -16.17 -41.56
C MET A 759 8.05 -16.10 -42.49
N ASP A 760 8.15 -16.67 -43.71
CA ASP A 760 7.05 -16.76 -44.67
C ASP A 760 5.89 -17.62 -44.15
N SER A 761 6.17 -18.57 -43.24
CA SER A 761 5.17 -19.42 -42.56
C SER A 761 4.62 -18.80 -41.27
N GLY A 762 4.95 -17.54 -40.96
CA GLY A 762 4.43 -16.82 -39.78
C GLY A 762 5.14 -17.13 -38.47
N VAL A 763 6.34 -17.73 -38.50
CA VAL A 763 7.17 -17.91 -37.29
C VAL A 763 7.67 -16.54 -36.82
N LYS A 764 7.38 -16.19 -35.56
CA LYS A 764 7.86 -14.94 -34.94
C LYS A 764 9.33 -15.08 -34.57
N VAL A 765 10.19 -14.29 -35.20
CA VAL A 765 11.63 -14.26 -34.94
C VAL A 765 11.97 -12.99 -34.18
N ILE A 766 12.35 -13.13 -32.91
CA ILE A 766 12.58 -12.02 -31.99
C ILE A 766 14.06 -11.91 -31.66
N ALA A 767 14.64 -10.71 -31.79
CA ALA A 767 15.98 -10.38 -31.34
C ALA A 767 15.95 -9.69 -29.96
N CYS A 768 16.72 -10.24 -29.01
CA CYS A 768 16.86 -9.71 -27.66
C CYS A 768 17.58 -8.35 -27.67
N THR A 769 16.84 -7.28 -27.37
CA THR A 769 17.36 -5.89 -27.32
C THR A 769 18.52 -5.73 -26.36
N MET A 770 18.46 -6.33 -25.17
CA MET A 770 19.55 -6.29 -24.20
C MET A 770 20.83 -6.96 -24.74
N SER A 771 20.72 -8.11 -25.41
CA SER A 771 21.88 -8.78 -26.00
C SER A 771 22.43 -8.02 -27.21
N MET A 772 21.58 -7.36 -27.98
CA MET A 772 21.98 -6.47 -29.06
C MET A 772 22.85 -5.32 -28.54
N ASP A 773 22.42 -4.68 -27.45
CA ASP A 773 23.18 -3.60 -26.79
C ASP A 773 24.53 -4.09 -26.28
N VAL A 774 24.56 -5.24 -25.56
CA VAL A 774 25.79 -5.83 -25.03
C VAL A 774 26.79 -6.21 -26.14
N MET A 775 26.29 -6.68 -27.28
CA MET A 775 27.13 -7.15 -28.39
C MET A 775 27.42 -6.07 -29.44
N GLY A 776 26.88 -4.86 -29.26
CA GLY A 776 27.03 -3.76 -30.22
C GLY A 776 26.48 -4.09 -31.60
N ILE A 777 25.35 -4.81 -31.66
CA ILE A 777 24.63 -5.16 -32.89
C ILE A 777 23.45 -4.22 -33.02
N HIS A 778 23.39 -3.44 -34.10
CA HIS A 778 22.24 -2.56 -34.35
C HIS A 778 21.22 -3.21 -35.28
N ALA A 779 19.97 -2.73 -35.23
CA ALA A 779 18.85 -3.25 -36.01
C ALA A 779 19.16 -3.30 -37.53
N GLU A 780 19.90 -2.31 -38.05
CA GLU A 780 20.27 -2.21 -39.46
C GLU A 780 21.18 -3.37 -39.91
N GLU A 781 21.92 -3.99 -38.97
CA GLU A 781 22.80 -5.13 -39.23
C GLU A 781 22.07 -6.49 -39.26
N LEU A 782 20.79 -6.55 -38.90
CA LEU A 782 19.99 -7.77 -38.89
C LEU A 782 19.09 -7.86 -40.14
N ILE A 783 18.70 -9.08 -40.51
CA ILE A 783 17.79 -9.34 -41.63
C ILE A 783 16.43 -8.68 -41.40
N ASP A 784 15.75 -8.30 -42.48
CA ASP A 784 14.45 -7.60 -42.40
C ASP A 784 13.35 -8.58 -41.97
N GLY A 785 12.32 -8.07 -41.27
CA GLY A 785 11.17 -8.86 -40.82
C GLY A 785 11.31 -9.52 -39.45
N ILE A 786 12.33 -9.15 -38.66
CA ILE A 786 12.48 -9.57 -37.26
C ILE A 786 11.83 -8.58 -36.30
N GLU A 787 11.40 -9.06 -35.14
CA GLU A 787 10.90 -8.24 -34.03
C GLU A 787 12.01 -7.96 -33.01
N TYR A 788 11.88 -6.87 -32.26
CA TYR A 788 12.85 -6.46 -31.24
C TYR A 788 12.14 -6.38 -29.89
N ALA A 789 12.51 -7.25 -28.95
CA ALA A 789 11.85 -7.30 -27.65
C ALA A 789 12.80 -7.68 -26.52
N GLY A 790 12.33 -7.50 -25.28
CA GLY A 790 13.02 -7.92 -24.07
C GLY A 790 12.57 -9.29 -23.58
N VAL A 791 13.11 -9.73 -22.44
CA VAL A 791 12.79 -11.03 -21.84
C VAL A 791 11.29 -11.20 -21.51
N ALA A 792 10.60 -10.11 -21.17
CA ALA A 792 9.17 -10.14 -20.83
C ALA A 792 8.30 -10.64 -22.01
N SER A 793 8.58 -10.20 -23.23
CA SER A 793 7.84 -10.63 -24.42
C SER A 793 8.08 -12.09 -24.79
N TYR A 794 9.24 -12.65 -24.42
CA TYR A 794 9.47 -14.08 -24.56
C TYR A 794 8.74 -14.89 -23.48
N LEU A 795 8.72 -14.41 -22.22
CA LEU A 795 8.01 -15.09 -21.14
C LEU A 795 6.51 -15.17 -21.43
N ASP A 796 5.93 -14.10 -21.96
CA ASP A 796 4.55 -14.03 -22.46
C ASP A 796 4.30 -15.11 -23.54
N ALA A 797 5.14 -15.16 -24.58
CA ALA A 797 5.05 -16.20 -25.63
C ALA A 797 5.30 -17.64 -25.11
N ALA A 798 6.03 -17.79 -24.00
CA ALA A 798 6.30 -19.08 -23.38
C ALA A 798 5.14 -19.57 -22.51
N GLU A 799 4.41 -18.67 -21.84
CA GLU A 799 3.18 -19.00 -21.10
C GLU A 799 2.08 -19.53 -22.04
N ASP A 800 2.04 -19.02 -23.28
CA ASP A 800 1.11 -19.44 -24.33
C ASP A 800 1.54 -20.68 -25.14
N SER A 801 2.71 -21.27 -24.82
CA SER A 801 3.28 -22.42 -25.53
C SER A 801 3.26 -23.69 -24.67
N ASP A 802 2.85 -24.82 -25.24
CA ASP A 802 2.84 -26.12 -24.54
C ASP A 802 4.19 -26.85 -24.60
N VAL A 803 5.16 -26.35 -25.39
CA VAL A 803 6.55 -26.82 -25.39
C VAL A 803 7.50 -25.62 -25.51
N ASN A 804 8.51 -25.62 -24.64
CA ASN A 804 9.59 -24.64 -24.63
C ASN A 804 10.94 -25.35 -24.82
N LEU A 805 11.72 -24.93 -25.82
CA LEU A 805 13.02 -25.52 -26.15
C LEU A 805 14.15 -24.50 -25.95
N PHE A 806 15.25 -24.92 -25.35
CA PHE A 806 16.47 -24.12 -25.22
C PHE A 806 17.56 -24.71 -26.12
N ILE A 807 17.99 -23.96 -27.13
CA ILE A 807 18.89 -24.43 -28.20
C ILE A 807 20.17 -23.60 -28.27
#